data_AF-A0A8H5Q2M7-F1
#
_entry.id   AF-A0A8H5Q2M7-F1
#
_cell.length_a   1.000
_cell.length_b   1.000
_cell.length_c   1.000
_cell.angle_alpha   90.00
_cell.angle_beta   90.00
_cell.angle_gamma   90.00
#
_symmetry.space_group_name_H-M   'P 1'
#
loop_
_entity.id
_entity.type
_entity.pdbx_description
1 polymer ?
#
loop_
_entity_poly.entity_id
_entity_poly.type
_entity_poly.pdbx_seq_one_letter_code
_entity_poly.pdbx_strand_id
1 'polypeptide(L)'
;MDFCYSDEIKASLYETHDLDHDIPLRMHRDSLKEIDGALRAQKDWTRYVRPVHGYKGGIADPYGFISVTIPECRPERLEIVSYANEFALLYDDDMEMLELKKPTKDLHSFLQPFVTPALEVNARSRPEKRLQAQIFSEMMAIDHRRAITTMKAWASFVQLASRTRMSPFETLEEYIPARVIDAGELIWFGSLTFGMGLTIPDEEYDLCMSLARPGYAALGLTNDLYSWDKERKAAGEMGQDYVFNATWVIMKESAIGEEEAKEVCRREIVQNVDQFRDIVAKTKANLSLSRDLRVYIEAVMWSYIDSKCALESNIKYPFWFGGSASALAACVTHPLDLLKVRLQTRTVNVAPSFASAVKIIISDEGVSGLYNGLTASVVRQLTYSGIRFGIYEELKSKAGPSPSSQFLLATAWCSGFAGGIAGNFADVLNVRMQHDGSLPSHQRHNYRHVGDGILRMAREEGIGAYMRGWLPNCTRAATQTAGQLASYDIIKKSILDYQKSEETPAVQATSAFLAAVIAVTVTNPLDVLKTRAMSSTSTAGTGMIVTAREAFRVEGPAWIFRGWVPSFLRVGPHTMYINIRVNWDSQSINWPAAPHAGPVELTLPARGVVRSAPVNMATQVLTKSTKAELFPNGGWDTHHHIFEPSTFSYSPTRHLTPPAATVQSFKTFRQKLGITNSVLTHGLSYGDDCTSLKTFVTQLGKSSTSGVGVIDPESTTDDEIRDMQAAGICGLRVNLYNYNAMEDVELQKKTLRAYLERVTRLSLPWSLTMTTIRTDFWDTLESFVREEVAPRGRPLITDHFGLLKAPSMLPAQYRQDPTQQPGFAPILRLVKDGLLYVKLSAPYRVSEQSPRYSDLKFLVRALVDANPRQVIWGSDWPHTPRMKVRSHEEAMKETPFLEVDDEAWLWSLREWLSDQEWHMLMVDNPKRLFG
;
A
#
# COMPACT_ATOMS: atom_id res chain seq x y z
N MET A 1 8.74 -34.46 2.88
CA MET A 1 9.00 -33.17 2.20
C MET A 1 10.09 -32.39 2.95
N ASP A 2 10.92 -31.62 2.24
CA ASP A 2 11.85 -30.65 2.85
C ASP A 2 11.16 -29.29 2.98
N PHE A 3 11.23 -28.65 4.15
CA PHE A 3 10.59 -27.36 4.41
C PHE A 3 11.55 -26.21 4.11
N CYS A 4 11.24 -25.41 3.09
CA CYS A 4 12.08 -24.31 2.62
C CYS A 4 11.45 -22.94 2.87
N TYR A 5 10.12 -22.86 2.88
CA TYR A 5 9.37 -21.61 2.82
C TYR A 5 8.52 -21.33 4.07
N SER A 6 8.39 -22.30 4.98
CA SER A 6 7.62 -22.17 6.21
C SER A 6 8.44 -22.36 7.49
N ASP A 7 7.94 -21.76 8.57
CA ASP A 7 8.41 -22.00 9.94
C ASP A 7 7.31 -22.66 10.78
N GLU A 8 7.73 -23.45 11.76
CA GLU A 8 6.83 -24.11 12.70
C GLU A 8 6.36 -23.11 13.75
N ILE A 9 5.05 -23.10 14.03
CA ILE A 9 4.47 -22.30 15.10
C ILE A 9 4.54 -23.11 16.40
N LYS A 10 4.93 -22.45 17.50
CA LYS A 10 4.99 -23.11 18.80
C LYS A 10 3.58 -23.54 19.23
N ALA A 11 3.41 -24.80 19.61
CA ALA A 11 2.16 -25.38 20.10
C ALA A 11 1.49 -24.59 21.25
N SER A 12 2.25 -23.82 22.03
CA SER A 12 1.70 -22.95 23.08
C SER A 12 0.96 -21.70 22.56
N LEU A 13 1.00 -21.43 21.25
CA LEU A 13 0.45 -20.21 20.63
C LEU A 13 -0.89 -20.45 19.90
N TYR A 14 -1.37 -21.68 19.86
CA TYR A 14 -2.63 -22.06 19.21
C TYR A 14 -3.30 -23.22 19.95
N GLU A 15 -4.63 -23.32 19.85
CA GLU A 15 -5.41 -24.39 20.47
C GLU A 15 -5.87 -25.40 19.44
N THR A 16 -5.72 -26.68 19.77
CA THR A 16 -5.94 -27.77 18.81
C THR A 16 -7.21 -28.57 19.09
N HIS A 17 -7.85 -28.36 20.25
CA HIS A 17 -9.10 -29.02 20.66
C HIS A 17 -9.07 -30.55 20.48
N ASP A 18 -7.86 -31.14 20.59
CA ASP A 18 -7.58 -32.58 20.42
C ASP A 18 -7.96 -33.15 19.04
N LEU A 19 -8.07 -32.31 18.00
CA LEU A 19 -8.43 -32.74 16.64
C LEU A 19 -7.22 -33.09 15.76
N ASP A 20 -6.01 -32.62 16.10
CA ASP A 20 -4.85 -32.63 15.22
C ASP A 20 -3.77 -33.68 15.56
N HIS A 21 -3.90 -34.39 16.69
CA HIS A 21 -3.05 -35.52 17.10
C HIS A 21 -1.53 -35.31 16.86
N ASP A 22 -0.97 -34.22 17.40
CA ASP A 22 0.46 -33.85 17.38
C ASP A 22 1.03 -33.48 16.01
N ILE A 23 0.19 -33.12 15.02
CA ILE A 23 0.70 -32.60 13.74
C ILE A 23 1.02 -31.09 13.90
N PRO A 24 2.27 -30.64 13.67
CA PRO A 24 2.68 -29.26 13.95
C PRO A 24 2.11 -28.22 12.96
N LEU A 25 1.61 -27.09 13.47
CA LEU A 25 1.17 -25.96 12.64
C LEU A 25 2.37 -25.29 11.97
N ARG A 26 2.28 -25.05 10.66
CA ARG A 26 3.32 -24.29 9.92
C ARG A 26 2.73 -23.04 9.29
N MET A 27 3.57 -22.02 9.14
CA MET A 27 3.19 -20.77 8.49
C MET A 27 4.25 -20.35 7.48
N HIS A 28 3.80 -20.00 6.29
CA HIS A 28 4.65 -19.45 5.23
C HIS A 28 5.31 -18.14 5.70
N ARG A 29 6.62 -17.99 5.42
CA ARG A 29 7.44 -16.84 5.86
C ARG A 29 7.01 -15.50 5.29
N ASP A 30 6.36 -15.53 4.13
CA ASP A 30 5.95 -14.36 3.35
C ASP A 30 4.42 -14.19 3.32
N SER A 31 3.77 -14.23 4.50
CA SER A 31 2.31 -14.16 4.63
C SER A 31 1.69 -12.84 4.11
N LEU A 32 2.51 -11.80 3.92
CA LEU A 32 2.07 -10.54 3.31
C LEU A 32 1.62 -10.72 1.85
N LYS A 33 2.22 -11.65 1.09
CA LYS A 33 1.81 -11.92 -0.29
C LYS A 33 0.42 -12.52 -0.39
N GLU A 34 0.00 -13.26 0.62
CA GLU A 34 -1.39 -13.72 0.69
C GLU A 34 -2.34 -12.53 0.84
N ILE A 35 -2.02 -11.60 1.74
CA ILE A 35 -2.82 -10.39 1.96
C ILE A 35 -2.90 -9.58 0.67
N ASP A 36 -1.79 -9.40 -0.03
CA ASP A 36 -1.76 -8.69 -1.32
C ASP A 36 -2.66 -9.36 -2.36
N GLY A 37 -2.57 -10.69 -2.51
CA GLY A 37 -3.39 -11.47 -3.44
C GLY A 37 -4.89 -11.40 -3.12
N ALA A 38 -5.24 -11.55 -1.85
CA ALA A 38 -6.63 -11.51 -1.40
C ALA A 38 -7.24 -10.10 -1.51
N LEU A 39 -6.53 -9.05 -1.07
CA LEU A 39 -7.02 -7.66 -1.21
C LEU A 39 -7.18 -7.27 -2.68
N ARG A 40 -6.28 -7.75 -3.55
CA ARG A 40 -6.38 -7.55 -4.99
C ARG A 40 -7.63 -8.22 -5.55
N ALA A 41 -7.93 -9.47 -5.15
CA ALA A 41 -9.15 -10.17 -5.55
C ALA A 41 -10.43 -9.46 -5.07
N GLN A 42 -10.47 -9.01 -3.81
CA GLN A 42 -11.60 -8.22 -3.27
C GLN A 42 -11.81 -6.90 -4.02
N LYS A 43 -10.72 -6.22 -4.40
CA LYS A 43 -10.76 -4.98 -5.17
C LYS A 43 -11.27 -5.20 -6.59
N ASP A 44 -10.78 -6.24 -7.27
CA ASP A 44 -11.22 -6.58 -8.62
C ASP A 44 -12.69 -7.07 -8.60
N TRP A 45 -13.08 -7.85 -7.60
CA TRP A 45 -14.49 -8.19 -7.38
C TRP A 45 -15.37 -6.96 -7.15
N THR A 46 -14.93 -6.02 -6.30
CA THR A 46 -15.61 -4.73 -6.06
C THR A 46 -15.80 -3.93 -7.34
N ARG A 47 -14.76 -3.90 -8.17
CA ARG A 47 -14.74 -3.13 -9.41
C ARG A 47 -15.62 -3.72 -10.50
N TYR A 48 -15.62 -5.04 -10.64
CA TYR A 48 -16.20 -5.71 -11.81
C TYR A 48 -17.49 -6.45 -11.50
N VAL A 49 -17.68 -6.97 -10.29
CA VAL A 49 -18.83 -7.80 -9.89
C VAL A 49 -19.78 -7.01 -9.01
N ARG A 50 -19.40 -6.73 -7.75
CA ARG A 50 -20.20 -5.97 -6.78
C ARG A 50 -19.33 -5.47 -5.61
N PRO A 51 -19.68 -4.36 -4.94
CA PRO A 51 -18.92 -3.85 -3.80
C PRO A 51 -18.78 -4.84 -2.65
N VAL A 52 -17.56 -4.96 -2.14
CA VAL A 52 -17.21 -5.79 -0.98
C VAL A 52 -16.41 -4.95 0.01
N HIS A 53 -16.84 -4.90 1.27
CA HIS A 53 -16.22 -4.06 2.31
C HIS A 53 -15.94 -4.87 3.57
N GLY A 54 -14.67 -4.90 3.99
CA GLY A 54 -14.25 -5.61 5.21
C GLY A 54 -14.50 -7.12 5.16
N TYR A 55 -14.43 -7.71 3.96
CA TYR A 55 -14.62 -9.15 3.77
C TYR A 55 -13.48 -9.93 4.42
N LYS A 56 -13.88 -10.91 5.23
CA LYS A 56 -12.97 -11.80 5.97
C LYS A 56 -13.04 -13.18 5.34
N GLY A 57 -12.50 -13.28 4.13
CA GLY A 57 -12.32 -14.54 3.41
C GLY A 57 -11.06 -15.26 3.89
N GLY A 58 -10.05 -15.37 3.02
CA GLY A 58 -8.76 -15.98 3.33
C GLY A 58 -7.84 -15.08 4.19
N ILE A 59 -8.16 -13.79 4.31
CA ILE A 59 -7.44 -12.87 5.20
C ILE A 59 -7.91 -13.08 6.64
N ALA A 60 -7.06 -13.74 7.45
CA ALA A 60 -7.24 -13.90 8.88
C ALA A 60 -5.97 -13.50 9.65
N ASP A 61 -6.14 -12.95 10.85
CA ASP A 61 -5.08 -12.47 11.74
C ASP A 61 -5.12 -13.30 13.03
N PRO A 62 -4.06 -14.05 13.39
CA PRO A 62 -2.70 -13.98 12.85
C PRO A 62 -2.39 -14.97 11.71
N TYR A 63 -3.33 -15.84 11.36
CA TYR A 63 -3.10 -16.96 10.45
C TYR A 63 -3.85 -16.78 9.13
N GLY A 64 -3.17 -16.23 8.11
CA GLY A 64 -3.71 -16.17 6.75
C GLY A 64 -3.94 -17.58 6.18
N PHE A 65 -5.10 -17.81 5.56
CA PHE A 65 -5.58 -19.12 5.19
C PHE A 65 -4.61 -19.91 4.31
N ILE A 66 -4.13 -19.37 3.19
CA ILE A 66 -3.15 -20.02 2.30
C ILE A 66 -1.77 -20.11 2.96
N SER A 67 -1.38 -19.10 3.74
CA SER A 67 -0.07 -19.09 4.41
C SER A 67 0.07 -20.23 5.40
N VAL A 68 -1.03 -20.65 6.03
CA VAL A 68 -1.01 -21.83 6.88
C VAL A 68 -1.36 -23.07 6.06
N THR A 69 -2.41 -23.08 5.24
CA THR A 69 -2.87 -24.33 4.58
C THR A 69 -1.99 -24.83 3.42
N ILE A 70 -1.19 -23.96 2.81
CA ILE A 70 -0.17 -24.31 1.81
C ILE A 70 1.16 -23.67 2.24
N PRO A 71 1.74 -24.10 3.37
CA PRO A 71 2.83 -23.38 4.01
C PRO A 71 4.13 -23.47 3.19
N GLU A 72 4.25 -24.47 2.32
CA GLU A 72 5.35 -24.64 1.35
C GLU A 72 4.96 -24.20 -0.07
N CYS A 73 3.97 -23.30 -0.20
CA CYS A 73 3.71 -22.62 -1.47
C CYS A 73 4.99 -21.92 -1.94
N ARG A 74 5.26 -21.94 -3.24
CA ARG A 74 6.40 -21.22 -3.79
C ARG A 74 6.18 -19.70 -3.65
N PRO A 75 7.16 -18.92 -3.16
CA PRO A 75 6.97 -17.49 -2.89
C PRO A 75 6.53 -16.67 -4.12
N GLU A 76 6.88 -17.09 -5.33
CA GLU A 76 6.45 -16.46 -6.58
C GLU A 76 5.03 -16.85 -7.06
N ARG A 77 4.42 -17.86 -6.43
CA ARG A 77 3.06 -18.36 -6.73
C ARG A 77 2.05 -17.99 -5.65
N LEU A 78 2.50 -17.64 -4.46
CA LEU A 78 1.66 -17.37 -3.29
C LEU A 78 0.59 -16.30 -3.56
N GLU A 79 0.95 -15.16 -4.17
CA GLU A 79 -0.01 -14.08 -4.45
C GLU A 79 -1.16 -14.54 -5.35
N ILE A 80 -0.87 -15.22 -6.47
CA ILE A 80 -1.91 -15.65 -7.42
C ILE A 80 -2.75 -16.81 -6.87
N VAL A 81 -2.15 -17.69 -6.04
CA VAL A 81 -2.89 -18.76 -5.34
C VAL A 81 -3.85 -18.16 -4.32
N SER A 82 -3.40 -17.16 -3.55
CA SER A 82 -4.25 -16.42 -2.61
C SER A 82 -5.34 -15.61 -3.30
N TYR A 83 -5.04 -14.98 -4.43
CA TYR A 83 -6.04 -14.32 -5.27
C TYR A 83 -7.12 -15.32 -5.73
N ALA A 84 -6.71 -16.49 -6.22
CA ALA A 84 -7.63 -17.51 -6.71
C ALA A 84 -8.51 -18.08 -5.58
N ASN A 85 -7.93 -18.29 -4.40
CA ASN A 85 -8.66 -18.70 -3.20
C ASN A 85 -9.70 -17.66 -2.76
N GLU A 86 -9.30 -16.39 -2.67
CA GLU A 86 -10.21 -15.31 -2.28
C GLU A 86 -11.35 -15.14 -3.28
N PHE A 87 -11.06 -15.28 -4.59
CA PHE A 87 -12.09 -15.31 -5.63
C PHE A 87 -13.07 -16.48 -5.44
N ALA A 88 -12.59 -17.68 -5.08
CA ALA A 88 -13.44 -18.83 -4.84
C ALA A 88 -14.38 -18.61 -3.64
N LEU A 89 -13.88 -18.04 -2.54
CA LEU A 89 -14.68 -17.70 -1.35
C LEU A 89 -15.75 -16.64 -1.67
N LEU A 90 -15.38 -15.57 -2.38
CA LEU A 90 -16.31 -14.53 -2.81
C LEU A 90 -17.41 -15.07 -3.74
N TYR A 91 -17.05 -16.03 -4.58
CA TYR A 91 -17.98 -16.68 -5.50
C TYR A 91 -18.96 -17.60 -4.76
N ASP A 92 -18.48 -18.39 -3.80
CA ASP A 92 -19.31 -19.27 -2.97
C ASP A 92 -20.38 -18.46 -2.20
N ASP A 93 -19.97 -17.38 -1.51
CA ASP A 93 -20.90 -16.49 -0.80
C ASP A 93 -21.89 -15.75 -1.75
N ASP A 94 -21.53 -15.50 -3.03
CA ASP A 94 -22.45 -14.93 -4.02
C ASP A 94 -23.45 -15.96 -4.55
N MET A 95 -23.03 -17.21 -4.74
CA MET A 95 -23.92 -18.31 -5.13
C MET A 95 -24.99 -18.56 -4.07
N GLU A 96 -24.62 -18.62 -2.79
CA GLU A 96 -25.57 -18.76 -1.68
C GLU A 96 -26.60 -17.61 -1.64
N MET A 97 -26.16 -16.38 -1.93
CA MET A 97 -27.04 -15.19 -2.03
C MET A 97 -27.96 -15.17 -3.26
N LEU A 98 -27.59 -15.84 -4.36
CA LEU A 98 -28.41 -15.93 -5.56
C LEU A 98 -29.49 -17.02 -5.41
N GLU A 99 -29.19 -18.11 -4.72
CA GLU A 99 -30.16 -19.14 -4.33
C GLU A 99 -31.24 -18.57 -3.39
N LEU A 100 -30.86 -17.65 -2.49
CA LEU A 100 -31.79 -16.87 -1.65
C LEU A 100 -32.84 -16.05 -2.42
N LYS A 101 -32.60 -15.71 -3.70
CA LYS A 101 -33.48 -14.80 -4.46
C LYS A 101 -34.43 -15.51 -5.43
N LYS A 102 -34.14 -16.74 -5.90
CA LYS A 102 -35.05 -17.54 -6.74
C LYS A 102 -34.72 -19.05 -6.67
N PRO A 103 -35.72 -19.93 -6.50
CA PRO A 103 -35.54 -21.36 -6.72
C PRO A 103 -35.60 -21.62 -8.23
N THR A 104 -34.47 -21.63 -8.93
CA THR A 104 -34.44 -21.91 -10.37
C THR A 104 -33.89 -23.31 -10.66
N LYS A 105 -34.72 -24.11 -11.34
CA LYS A 105 -34.44 -25.44 -11.93
C LYS A 105 -33.32 -25.46 -12.99
N ASP A 106 -32.45 -24.45 -13.03
CA ASP A 106 -31.56 -24.21 -14.17
C ASP A 106 -30.12 -23.88 -13.73
N LEU A 107 -29.65 -24.57 -12.68
CA LEU A 107 -28.25 -24.53 -12.24
C LEU A 107 -27.28 -24.90 -13.39
N HIS A 108 -27.73 -25.76 -14.33
CA HIS A 108 -26.95 -26.20 -15.47
C HIS A 108 -26.68 -25.10 -16.53
N SER A 109 -27.58 -24.11 -16.70
CA SER A 109 -27.37 -22.97 -17.60
C SER A 109 -26.51 -21.86 -16.96
N PHE A 110 -26.50 -21.80 -15.62
CA PHE A 110 -25.66 -20.89 -14.83
C PHE A 110 -24.19 -21.31 -14.74
N LEU A 111 -23.89 -22.61 -14.80
CA LEU A 111 -22.54 -23.18 -14.68
C LEU A 111 -21.82 -23.45 -16.01
N GLN A 112 -22.57 -23.41 -17.11
CA GLN A 112 -22.05 -23.46 -18.49
C GLN A 112 -20.86 -22.50 -18.76
N PRO A 113 -20.76 -21.31 -18.13
CA PRO A 113 -19.60 -20.44 -18.15
C PRO A 113 -18.22 -21.02 -17.86
N PHE A 114 -18.13 -22.03 -17.00
CA PHE A 114 -16.87 -22.56 -16.47
C PHE A 114 -16.34 -23.76 -17.26
N VAL A 115 -17.11 -24.26 -18.22
CA VAL A 115 -16.80 -25.48 -19.00
C VAL A 115 -16.13 -25.14 -20.34
N THR A 116 -16.20 -23.88 -20.79
CA THR A 116 -15.62 -23.45 -22.07
C THR A 116 -14.15 -23.03 -21.88
N PRO A 117 -13.19 -23.51 -22.68
CA PRO A 117 -11.79 -23.10 -22.57
C PRO A 117 -11.64 -21.58 -22.62
N ALA A 118 -10.89 -21.01 -21.67
CA ALA A 118 -10.78 -19.58 -21.34
C ALA A 118 -10.19 -18.66 -22.45
N LEU A 119 -10.07 -19.13 -23.70
CA LEU A 119 -9.37 -18.43 -24.78
C LEU A 119 -10.26 -17.50 -25.62
N GLU A 120 -11.58 -17.51 -25.44
CA GLU A 120 -12.49 -16.58 -26.13
C GLU A 120 -13.44 -15.86 -25.16
N VAL A 121 -12.91 -14.90 -24.42
CA VAL A 121 -13.74 -13.99 -23.61
C VAL A 121 -14.25 -12.86 -24.49
N ASN A 122 -15.48 -13.02 -24.98
CA ASN A 122 -16.18 -12.01 -25.78
C ASN A 122 -16.66 -10.84 -24.88
N ALA A 123 -16.74 -9.61 -25.39
CA ALA A 123 -17.04 -8.39 -24.63
C ALA A 123 -18.42 -8.34 -23.91
N ARG A 124 -19.22 -9.41 -24.02
CA ARG A 124 -20.54 -9.60 -23.37
C ARG A 124 -20.54 -10.66 -22.24
N SER A 125 -19.39 -11.24 -21.88
CA SER A 125 -19.32 -12.25 -20.80
C SER A 125 -19.58 -11.63 -19.42
N ARG A 126 -20.17 -12.40 -18.49
CA ARG A 126 -20.36 -11.95 -17.11
C ARG A 126 -19.01 -11.61 -16.44
N PRO A 127 -18.95 -10.62 -15.53
CA PRO A 127 -17.70 -10.11 -14.97
C PRO A 127 -16.86 -11.15 -14.22
N GLU A 128 -17.50 -12.14 -13.60
CA GLU A 128 -16.84 -13.23 -12.87
C GLU A 128 -16.01 -14.10 -13.82
N LYS A 129 -16.49 -14.34 -15.05
CA LYS A 129 -15.72 -15.07 -16.07
C LYS A 129 -14.44 -14.36 -16.46
N ARG A 130 -14.48 -13.02 -16.48
CA ARG A 130 -13.32 -12.21 -16.85
C ARG A 130 -12.23 -12.32 -15.79
N LEU A 131 -12.62 -12.27 -14.52
CA LEU A 131 -11.70 -12.48 -13.39
C LEU A 131 -11.14 -13.90 -13.40
N GLN A 132 -11.97 -14.91 -13.64
CA GLN A 132 -11.52 -16.28 -13.75
C GLN A 132 -10.51 -16.49 -14.91
N ALA A 133 -10.80 -15.94 -16.09
CA ALA A 133 -9.89 -16.02 -17.24
C ALA A 133 -8.57 -15.30 -16.95
N GLN A 134 -8.61 -14.19 -16.21
CA GLN A 134 -7.42 -13.49 -15.75
C GLN A 134 -6.58 -14.35 -14.79
N ILE A 135 -7.20 -15.02 -13.81
CA ILE A 135 -6.50 -15.95 -12.90
C ILE A 135 -5.73 -16.99 -13.71
N PHE A 136 -6.41 -17.66 -14.63
CA PHE A 136 -5.77 -18.70 -15.44
C PHE A 136 -4.72 -18.14 -16.40
N SER A 137 -4.92 -16.94 -16.96
CA SER A 137 -3.91 -16.29 -17.78
C SER A 137 -2.62 -16.00 -16.99
N GLU A 138 -2.74 -15.52 -15.75
CA GLU A 138 -1.60 -15.26 -14.87
C GLU A 138 -0.93 -16.57 -14.44
N MET A 139 -1.71 -17.58 -14.06
CA MET A 139 -1.17 -18.92 -13.75
C MET A 139 -0.43 -19.53 -14.95
N MET A 140 -0.97 -19.39 -16.17
CA MET A 140 -0.34 -19.88 -17.40
C MET A 140 0.96 -19.17 -17.74
N ALA A 141 1.06 -17.87 -17.41
CA ALA A 141 2.29 -17.10 -17.57
C ALA A 141 3.41 -17.55 -16.61
N ILE A 142 3.03 -18.09 -15.44
CA ILE A 142 3.97 -18.61 -14.43
C ILE A 142 4.36 -20.07 -14.73
N ASP A 143 3.37 -20.95 -14.93
CA ASP A 143 3.59 -22.38 -15.17
C ASP A 143 2.45 -22.97 -16.00
N HIS A 144 2.62 -22.95 -17.32
CA HIS A 144 1.65 -23.43 -18.30
C HIS A 144 1.17 -24.87 -18.04
N ARG A 145 2.07 -25.79 -17.68
CA ARG A 145 1.71 -27.21 -17.51
C ARG A 145 0.77 -27.39 -16.31
N ARG A 146 1.12 -26.81 -15.16
CA ARG A 146 0.35 -26.97 -13.93
C ARG A 146 -0.91 -26.11 -13.92
N ALA A 147 -0.89 -24.95 -14.57
CA ALA A 147 -2.09 -24.13 -14.77
C ALA A 147 -3.18 -24.89 -15.55
N ILE A 148 -2.82 -25.67 -16.58
CA ILE A 148 -3.79 -26.54 -17.29
C ILE A 148 -4.39 -27.58 -16.34
N THR A 149 -3.57 -28.20 -15.48
CA THR A 149 -4.06 -29.16 -14.49
C THR A 149 -5.05 -28.51 -13.52
N THR A 150 -4.73 -27.33 -13.00
CA THR A 150 -5.62 -26.54 -12.14
C THR A 150 -6.92 -26.17 -12.85
N MET A 151 -6.86 -25.74 -14.11
CA MET A 151 -8.04 -25.43 -14.92
C MET A 151 -8.96 -26.63 -15.08
N LYS A 152 -8.41 -27.81 -15.41
CA LYS A 152 -9.18 -29.05 -15.55
C LYS A 152 -9.84 -29.44 -14.23
N ALA A 153 -9.09 -29.41 -13.13
CA ALA A 153 -9.60 -29.76 -11.81
C ALA A 153 -10.74 -28.81 -11.38
N TRP A 154 -10.58 -27.51 -11.59
CA TRP A 154 -11.62 -26.52 -11.28
C TRP A 154 -12.87 -26.69 -12.17
N ALA A 155 -12.70 -26.99 -13.47
CA ALA A 155 -13.83 -27.28 -14.35
C ALA A 155 -14.62 -28.53 -13.91
N SER A 156 -13.91 -29.59 -13.50
CA SER A 156 -14.51 -30.81 -12.96
C SER A 156 -15.23 -30.57 -11.63
N PHE A 157 -14.66 -29.75 -10.72
CA PHE A 157 -15.33 -29.34 -9.47
C PHE A 157 -16.69 -28.72 -9.74
N VAL A 158 -16.75 -27.72 -10.62
CA VAL A 158 -17.99 -26.98 -10.91
C VAL A 158 -19.10 -27.91 -11.42
N GLN A 159 -18.73 -28.93 -12.23
CA GLN A 159 -19.70 -29.92 -12.71
C GLN A 159 -20.25 -30.82 -11.61
N LEU A 160 -19.40 -31.20 -10.65
CA LEU A 160 -19.73 -32.15 -9.59
C LEU A 160 -20.46 -31.48 -8.40
N ALA A 161 -19.98 -30.34 -7.91
CA ALA A 161 -20.53 -29.62 -6.76
C ALA A 161 -22.00 -29.18 -6.98
N SER A 162 -22.37 -28.89 -8.23
CA SER A 162 -23.75 -28.53 -8.59
C SER A 162 -24.79 -29.62 -8.30
N ARG A 163 -24.35 -30.88 -8.14
CA ARG A 163 -25.23 -32.04 -7.98
C ARG A 163 -25.35 -32.49 -6.51
N THR A 164 -24.46 -32.03 -5.64
CA THR A 164 -24.32 -32.55 -4.26
C THR A 164 -25.28 -31.87 -3.27
N ARG A 165 -25.66 -30.60 -3.48
CA ARG A 165 -26.55 -29.83 -2.58
C ARG A 165 -28.05 -30.03 -2.82
N MET A 166 -28.47 -30.96 -3.67
CA MET A 166 -29.85 -31.03 -4.18
C MET A 166 -30.83 -31.82 -3.29
N SER A 167 -30.36 -32.58 -2.31
CA SER A 167 -31.20 -33.44 -1.46
C SER A 167 -30.61 -33.61 -0.06
N PRO A 168 -31.46 -33.78 0.98
CA PRO A 168 -30.99 -34.12 2.32
C PRO A 168 -30.40 -35.52 2.35
N PHE A 169 -29.40 -35.72 3.21
CA PHE A 169 -28.78 -37.02 3.47
C PHE A 169 -29.39 -37.67 4.72
N GLU A 170 -29.52 -39.00 4.71
CA GLU A 170 -30.07 -39.75 5.85
C GLU A 170 -28.97 -40.29 6.77
N THR A 171 -27.77 -40.53 6.22
CA THR A 171 -26.64 -41.10 6.97
C THR A 171 -25.35 -40.33 6.70
N LEU A 172 -24.45 -40.33 7.67
CA LEU A 172 -23.15 -39.70 7.54
C LEU A 172 -22.27 -40.39 6.47
N GLU A 173 -22.42 -41.71 6.30
CA GLU A 173 -21.71 -42.49 5.28
C GLU A 173 -22.04 -42.02 3.85
N GLU A 174 -23.30 -41.69 3.56
CA GLU A 174 -23.72 -41.12 2.28
C GLU A 174 -23.29 -39.66 2.12
N TYR A 175 -23.23 -38.92 3.23
CA TYR A 175 -22.89 -37.48 3.24
C TYR A 175 -21.42 -37.21 2.94
N ILE A 176 -20.48 -37.95 3.57
CA ILE A 176 -19.05 -37.67 3.50
C ILE A 176 -18.52 -37.60 2.05
N PRO A 177 -18.80 -38.55 1.13
CA PRO A 177 -18.33 -38.47 -0.24
C PRO A 177 -18.83 -37.24 -1.00
N ALA A 178 -20.09 -36.84 -0.76
CA ALA A 178 -20.67 -35.63 -1.36
C ALA A 178 -20.02 -34.36 -0.76
N ARG A 179 -19.77 -34.37 0.56
CA ARG A 179 -19.13 -33.25 1.25
C ARG A 179 -17.66 -33.07 0.85
N VAL A 180 -16.92 -34.14 0.61
CA VAL A 180 -15.53 -34.07 0.10
C VAL A 180 -15.46 -33.32 -1.24
N ILE A 181 -16.41 -33.60 -2.14
CA ILE A 181 -16.51 -32.89 -3.42
C ILE A 181 -16.89 -31.43 -3.19
N ASP A 182 -17.92 -31.18 -2.37
CA ASP A 182 -18.46 -29.84 -2.09
C ASP A 182 -17.46 -28.94 -1.36
N ALA A 183 -16.68 -29.49 -0.42
CA ALA A 183 -15.59 -28.81 0.27
C ALA A 183 -14.40 -28.47 -0.65
N GLY A 184 -14.45 -28.87 -1.93
CA GLY A 184 -13.53 -28.39 -2.95
C GLY A 184 -12.28 -29.24 -3.15
N GLU A 185 -12.35 -30.58 -2.98
CA GLU A 185 -11.17 -31.46 -3.16
C GLU A 185 -10.40 -31.18 -4.46
N LEU A 186 -11.10 -30.94 -5.56
CA LEU A 186 -10.52 -30.71 -6.88
C LEU A 186 -9.97 -29.29 -7.04
N ILE A 187 -10.58 -28.29 -6.38
CA ILE A 187 -10.00 -26.95 -6.29
C ILE A 187 -8.68 -27.04 -5.52
N TRP A 188 -8.68 -27.75 -4.41
CA TRP A 188 -7.50 -27.90 -3.57
C TRP A 188 -6.38 -28.69 -4.24
N PHE A 189 -6.72 -29.75 -4.99
CA PHE A 189 -5.77 -30.46 -5.85
C PHE A 189 -5.09 -29.51 -6.84
N GLY A 190 -5.87 -28.66 -7.50
CA GLY A 190 -5.34 -27.64 -8.41
C GLY A 190 -4.45 -26.61 -7.72
N SER A 191 -4.83 -26.14 -6.53
CA SER A 191 -4.07 -25.15 -5.75
C SER A 191 -2.77 -25.70 -5.20
N LEU A 192 -2.77 -26.91 -4.63
CA LEU A 192 -1.56 -27.57 -4.11
C LEU A 192 -0.57 -27.90 -5.23
N THR A 193 -1.05 -28.49 -6.33
CA THR A 193 -0.18 -28.85 -7.46
C THR A 193 0.42 -27.61 -8.13
N PHE A 194 -0.36 -26.54 -8.30
CA PHE A 194 0.18 -25.28 -8.83
C PHE A 194 1.10 -24.57 -7.83
N GLY A 195 0.64 -24.34 -6.60
CA GLY A 195 1.35 -23.56 -5.58
C GLY A 195 2.70 -24.16 -5.20
N MET A 196 2.76 -25.48 -5.04
CA MET A 196 4.01 -26.19 -4.69
C MET A 196 4.82 -26.64 -5.89
N GLY A 197 4.27 -26.49 -7.11
CA GLY A 197 4.93 -26.94 -8.33
C GLY A 197 5.03 -28.46 -8.44
N LEU A 198 3.94 -29.18 -8.15
CA LEU A 198 3.87 -30.64 -8.22
C LEU A 198 3.27 -31.10 -9.55
N THR A 199 3.65 -32.28 -10.03
CA THR A 199 3.12 -32.90 -11.23
C THR A 199 2.85 -34.37 -10.96
N ILE A 200 1.59 -34.69 -10.71
CA ILE A 200 1.13 -36.06 -10.53
C ILE A 200 1.03 -36.73 -11.91
N PRO A 201 1.69 -37.88 -12.13
CA PRO A 201 1.51 -38.66 -13.35
C PRO A 201 0.05 -39.08 -13.53
N ASP A 202 -0.45 -39.10 -14.77
CA ASP A 202 -1.85 -39.47 -15.06
C ASP A 202 -2.19 -40.89 -14.57
N GLU A 203 -1.23 -41.81 -14.62
CA GLU A 203 -1.35 -43.19 -14.14
C GLU A 203 -1.45 -43.30 -12.60
N GLU A 204 -0.99 -42.28 -11.87
CA GLU A 204 -1.06 -42.22 -10.41
C GLU A 204 -2.20 -41.32 -9.90
N TYR A 205 -2.94 -40.64 -10.79
CA TYR A 205 -3.96 -39.65 -10.41
C TYR A 205 -5.08 -40.26 -9.57
N ASP A 206 -5.69 -41.36 -10.04
CA ASP A 206 -6.80 -42.01 -9.32
C ASP A 206 -6.35 -42.54 -7.96
N LEU A 207 -5.13 -43.08 -7.91
CA LEU A 207 -4.50 -43.51 -6.66
C LEU A 207 -4.29 -42.31 -5.72
N CYS A 208 -3.74 -41.20 -6.21
CA CYS A 208 -3.52 -39.98 -5.46
C CYS A 208 -4.82 -39.46 -4.80
N MET A 209 -5.89 -39.37 -5.58
CA MET A 209 -7.19 -38.92 -5.07
C MET A 209 -7.78 -39.90 -4.03
N SER A 210 -7.64 -41.21 -4.27
CA SER A 210 -8.11 -42.23 -3.31
C SER A 210 -7.36 -42.17 -1.97
N LEU A 211 -6.05 -41.90 -2.00
CA LEU A 211 -5.22 -41.79 -0.81
C LEU A 211 -5.49 -40.49 -0.03
N ALA A 212 -5.78 -39.39 -0.73
CA ALA A 212 -6.04 -38.08 -0.12
C ALA A 212 -7.45 -37.94 0.49
N ARG A 213 -8.40 -38.80 0.09
CA ARG A 213 -9.82 -38.69 0.47
C ARG A 213 -10.08 -38.59 1.99
N PRO A 214 -9.46 -39.39 2.88
CA PRO A 214 -9.66 -39.22 4.32
C PRO A 214 -9.20 -37.85 4.85
N GLY A 215 -8.13 -37.27 4.28
CA GLY A 215 -7.69 -35.92 4.62
C GLY A 215 -8.72 -34.85 4.22
N TYR A 216 -9.32 -34.99 3.03
CA TYR A 216 -10.40 -34.10 2.61
C TYR A 216 -11.69 -34.27 3.41
N ALA A 217 -12.01 -35.50 3.83
CA ALA A 217 -13.15 -35.76 4.70
C ALA A 217 -12.96 -35.05 6.05
N ALA A 218 -11.78 -35.17 6.66
CA ALA A 218 -11.45 -34.46 7.90
C ALA A 218 -11.56 -32.93 7.74
N LEU A 219 -11.08 -32.38 6.63
CA LEU A 219 -11.20 -30.95 6.31
C LEU A 219 -12.67 -30.49 6.22
N GLY A 220 -13.49 -31.21 5.44
CA GLY A 220 -14.91 -30.89 5.25
C GLY A 220 -15.71 -30.97 6.54
N LEU A 221 -15.52 -32.03 7.33
CA LEU A 221 -16.18 -32.21 8.63
C LEU A 221 -15.74 -31.16 9.66
N THR A 222 -14.48 -30.74 9.62
CA THR A 222 -13.98 -29.65 10.49
C THR A 222 -14.62 -28.32 10.11
N ASN A 223 -14.77 -28.04 8.81
CA ASN A 223 -15.53 -26.87 8.36
C ASN A 223 -16.96 -26.93 8.91
N ASP A 224 -17.68 -28.05 8.74
CA ASP A 224 -19.05 -28.23 9.23
C ASP A 224 -19.19 -27.98 10.74
N LEU A 225 -18.25 -28.48 11.53
CA LEU A 225 -18.26 -28.32 12.99
C LEU A 225 -18.22 -26.84 13.40
N TYR A 226 -17.42 -26.03 12.69
CA TYR A 226 -17.18 -24.63 13.02
C TYR A 226 -18.10 -23.65 12.27
N SER A 227 -18.61 -24.04 11.10
CA SER A 227 -19.56 -23.25 10.31
C SER A 227 -21.02 -23.50 10.71
N TRP A 228 -21.30 -24.51 11.53
CA TRP A 228 -22.65 -24.93 11.93
C TRP A 228 -23.59 -23.79 12.29
N ASP A 229 -23.16 -22.86 13.16
CA ASP A 229 -24.02 -21.76 13.60
C ASP A 229 -24.34 -20.78 12.47
N LYS A 230 -23.39 -20.54 11.56
CA LYS A 230 -23.58 -19.72 10.36
C LYS A 230 -24.61 -20.39 9.44
N GLU A 231 -24.39 -21.66 9.13
CA GLU A 231 -25.18 -22.42 8.15
C GLU A 231 -26.60 -22.71 8.64
N ARG A 232 -26.76 -23.10 9.91
CA ARG A 232 -28.07 -23.30 10.53
C ARG A 232 -28.90 -22.02 10.48
N LYS A 233 -28.28 -20.87 10.77
CA LYS A 233 -28.97 -19.58 10.72
C LYS A 233 -29.38 -19.24 9.29
N ALA A 234 -28.50 -19.45 8.32
CA ALA A 234 -28.80 -19.22 6.90
C ALA A 234 -29.95 -20.11 6.41
N ALA A 235 -29.92 -21.41 6.74
CA ALA A 235 -31.01 -22.34 6.42
C ALA A 235 -32.35 -21.91 7.04
N GLY A 236 -32.32 -21.42 8.30
CA GLY A 236 -33.49 -20.86 8.96
C GLY A 236 -34.05 -19.60 8.27
N GLU A 237 -33.18 -18.70 7.80
CA GLU A 237 -33.55 -17.51 7.02
C GLU A 237 -34.11 -17.88 5.63
N MET A 238 -33.65 -18.98 5.04
CA MET A 238 -34.13 -19.55 3.77
C MET A 238 -35.43 -20.37 3.92
N GLY A 239 -35.85 -20.69 5.15
CA GLY A 239 -36.99 -21.57 5.39
C GLY A 239 -36.76 -23.01 4.92
N GLN A 240 -35.50 -23.48 4.93
CA GLN A 240 -35.16 -24.85 4.57
C GLN A 240 -35.48 -25.81 5.72
N ASP A 241 -35.98 -27.00 5.36
CA ASP A 241 -36.30 -28.07 6.33
C ASP A 241 -35.06 -28.89 6.76
N TYR A 242 -33.90 -28.62 6.17
CA TYR A 242 -32.64 -29.29 6.46
C TYR A 242 -31.45 -28.32 6.36
N VAL A 243 -30.31 -28.72 6.93
CA VAL A 243 -29.03 -28.01 6.83
C VAL A 243 -28.02 -28.96 6.18
N PHE A 244 -27.34 -28.52 5.12
CA PHE A 244 -26.27 -29.30 4.48
C PHE A 244 -25.00 -29.24 5.35
N ASN A 245 -24.99 -29.98 6.46
CA ASN A 245 -23.91 -29.99 7.45
C ASN A 245 -23.92 -31.34 8.19
N ALA A 246 -22.74 -31.91 8.46
CA ALA A 246 -22.60 -33.17 9.17
C ALA A 246 -23.33 -33.18 10.53
N THR A 247 -23.34 -32.06 11.26
CA THR A 247 -24.02 -31.96 12.56
C THR A 247 -25.52 -32.24 12.41
N TRP A 248 -26.17 -31.72 11.36
CA TRP A 248 -27.59 -31.98 11.09
C TRP A 248 -27.85 -33.43 10.69
N VAL A 249 -26.99 -33.99 9.83
CA VAL A 249 -27.12 -35.39 9.37
C VAL A 249 -27.00 -36.35 10.55
N ILE A 250 -26.02 -36.12 11.43
CA ILE A 250 -25.80 -36.93 12.64
C ILE A 250 -26.99 -36.82 13.60
N MET A 251 -27.51 -35.60 13.82
CA MET A 251 -28.71 -35.40 14.65
C MET A 251 -29.89 -36.22 14.12
N LYS A 252 -30.05 -36.29 12.80
CA LYS A 252 -31.11 -37.04 12.14
C LYS A 252 -30.90 -38.55 12.21
N GLU A 253 -29.71 -39.02 11.83
CA GLU A 253 -29.34 -40.44 11.78
C GLU A 253 -29.40 -41.10 13.16
N SER A 254 -28.87 -40.42 14.18
CA SER A 254 -28.73 -40.96 15.53
C SER A 254 -29.82 -40.52 16.51
N ALA A 255 -30.72 -39.59 16.09
CA ALA A 255 -31.76 -39.00 16.93
C ALA A 255 -31.23 -38.39 18.26
N ILE A 256 -30.12 -37.67 18.18
CA ILE A 256 -29.41 -37.06 19.32
C ILE A 256 -29.46 -35.53 19.32
N GLY A 257 -29.09 -34.92 20.45
CA GLY A 257 -29.00 -33.47 20.59
C GLY A 257 -27.83 -32.86 19.82
N GLU A 258 -27.86 -31.54 19.60
CA GLU A 258 -26.84 -30.79 18.85
C GLU A 258 -25.42 -30.97 19.43
N GLU A 259 -25.25 -30.83 20.74
CA GLU A 259 -23.92 -30.94 21.37
C GLU A 259 -23.37 -32.37 21.30
N GLU A 260 -24.25 -33.37 21.38
CA GLU A 260 -23.88 -34.78 21.21
C GLU A 260 -23.51 -35.07 19.74
N ALA A 261 -24.21 -34.46 18.78
CA ALA A 261 -23.90 -34.58 17.36
C ALA A 261 -22.57 -33.91 16.99
N LYS A 262 -22.27 -32.74 17.55
CA LYS A 262 -20.94 -32.10 17.41
C LYS A 262 -19.84 -33.01 17.95
N GLU A 263 -20.08 -33.71 19.05
CA GLU A 263 -19.10 -34.64 19.62
C GLU A 263 -18.90 -35.91 18.76
N VAL A 264 -19.97 -36.45 18.17
CA VAL A 264 -19.85 -37.51 17.15
C VAL A 264 -19.04 -37.01 15.95
N CYS A 265 -19.31 -35.80 15.47
CA CYS A 265 -18.57 -35.18 14.37
C CYS A 265 -17.07 -35.04 14.71
N ARG A 266 -16.72 -34.60 15.93
CA ARG A 266 -15.31 -34.56 16.40
C ARG A 266 -14.64 -35.93 16.35
N ARG A 267 -15.32 -36.99 16.80
CA ARG A 267 -14.76 -38.35 16.74
C ARG A 267 -14.55 -38.84 15.31
N GLU A 268 -15.44 -38.49 14.39
CA GLU A 268 -15.30 -38.83 12.97
C GLU A 268 -14.15 -38.05 12.30
N ILE A 269 -13.96 -36.78 12.65
CA ILE A 269 -12.80 -35.98 12.24
C ILE A 269 -11.51 -36.69 12.69
N VAL A 270 -11.40 -37.01 13.98
CA VAL A 270 -10.23 -37.70 14.56
C VAL A 270 -9.93 -39.03 13.86
N GLN A 271 -10.95 -39.86 13.62
CA GLN A 271 -10.77 -41.13 12.91
C GLN A 271 -10.20 -40.94 11.50
N ASN A 272 -10.70 -39.95 10.75
CA ASN A 272 -10.21 -39.64 9.42
C ASN A 272 -8.77 -39.10 9.44
N VAL A 273 -8.42 -38.28 10.44
CA VAL A 273 -7.05 -37.76 10.64
C VAL A 273 -6.08 -38.89 10.95
N ASP A 274 -6.42 -39.80 11.86
CA ASP A 274 -5.59 -40.95 12.20
C ASP A 274 -5.38 -41.89 11.00
N GLN A 275 -6.47 -42.19 10.28
CA GLN A 275 -6.40 -42.98 9.04
C GLN A 275 -5.48 -42.30 8.01
N PHE A 276 -5.58 -40.99 7.86
CA PHE A 276 -4.79 -40.26 6.89
C PHE A 276 -3.31 -40.18 7.29
N ARG A 277 -3.00 -40.01 8.58
CA ARG A 277 -1.61 -40.06 9.10
C ARG A 277 -0.93 -41.38 8.76
N ASP A 278 -1.65 -42.49 8.91
CA ASP A 278 -1.16 -43.82 8.53
C ASP A 278 -0.91 -43.94 7.02
N ILE A 279 -1.78 -43.36 6.19
CA ILE A 279 -1.60 -43.29 4.73
C ILE A 279 -0.36 -42.46 4.37
N VAL A 280 -0.17 -41.30 5.00
CA VAL A 280 1.00 -40.44 4.80
C VAL A 280 2.29 -41.19 5.15
N ALA A 281 2.32 -41.90 6.28
CA ALA A 281 3.48 -42.70 6.68
C ALA A 281 3.79 -43.82 5.66
N LYS A 282 2.78 -44.56 5.21
CA LYS A 282 2.93 -45.65 4.22
C LYS A 282 3.35 -45.13 2.84
N THR A 283 2.76 -44.03 2.38
CA THR A 283 3.10 -43.42 1.08
C THR A 283 4.51 -42.84 1.08
N LYS A 284 4.93 -42.20 2.16
CA LYS A 284 6.28 -41.67 2.34
C LYS A 284 7.36 -42.76 2.27
N ALA A 285 7.08 -43.94 2.83
CA ALA A 285 7.97 -45.10 2.78
C ALA A 285 7.98 -45.82 1.41
N ASN A 286 6.94 -45.64 0.59
CA ASN A 286 6.82 -46.33 -0.69
C ASN A 286 7.60 -45.61 -1.81
N LEU A 287 8.78 -46.12 -2.13
CA LEU A 287 9.64 -45.59 -3.19
C LEU A 287 9.14 -45.87 -4.61
N SER A 288 8.15 -46.76 -4.80
CA SER A 288 7.58 -47.03 -6.14
C SER A 288 6.66 -45.91 -6.63
N LEU A 289 6.18 -45.05 -5.73
CA LEU A 289 5.35 -43.89 -6.08
C LEU A 289 6.22 -42.73 -6.57
N SER A 290 5.64 -41.83 -7.38
CA SER A 290 6.35 -40.60 -7.74
C SER A 290 6.65 -39.73 -6.52
N ARG A 291 7.74 -38.95 -6.61
CA ARG A 291 8.12 -37.99 -5.56
C ARG A 291 7.01 -36.97 -5.34
N ASP A 292 6.41 -36.48 -6.41
CA ASP A 292 5.41 -35.42 -6.36
C ASP A 292 4.10 -35.91 -5.74
N LEU A 293 3.70 -37.18 -5.95
CA LEU A 293 2.57 -37.79 -5.23
C LEU A 293 2.85 -37.90 -3.73
N ARG A 294 4.04 -38.38 -3.33
CA ARG A 294 4.39 -38.46 -1.90
C ARG A 294 4.34 -37.08 -1.23
N VAL A 295 4.87 -36.06 -1.90
CA VAL A 295 4.85 -34.68 -1.41
C VAL A 295 3.43 -34.13 -1.35
N TYR A 296 2.58 -34.45 -2.34
CA TYR A 296 1.18 -34.04 -2.36
C TYR A 296 0.40 -34.61 -1.17
N ILE A 297 0.54 -35.92 -0.90
CA ILE A 297 -0.13 -36.57 0.23
C ILE A 297 0.35 -35.99 1.57
N GLU A 298 1.66 -35.73 1.72
CA GLU A 298 2.17 -34.98 2.88
C GLU A 298 1.55 -33.57 2.95
N ALA A 299 1.39 -32.85 1.83
CA ALA A 299 0.84 -31.49 1.78
C ALA A 299 -0.62 -31.41 2.20
N VAL A 300 -1.46 -32.35 1.77
CA VAL A 300 -2.89 -32.41 2.18
C VAL A 300 -3.01 -32.57 3.70
N MET A 301 -2.08 -33.27 4.35
CA MET A 301 -2.08 -33.45 5.81
C MET A 301 -1.87 -32.12 6.52
N TRP A 302 -0.94 -31.27 6.03
CA TRP A 302 -0.71 -29.94 6.58
C TRP A 302 -1.88 -28.99 6.34
N SER A 303 -2.51 -29.03 5.15
CA SER A 303 -3.70 -28.23 4.85
C SER A 303 -4.84 -28.40 5.86
N TYR A 304 -4.96 -29.57 6.48
CA TYR A 304 -6.00 -29.88 7.46
C TYR A 304 -5.86 -29.07 8.78
N ILE A 305 -4.75 -29.21 9.52
CA ILE A 305 -4.51 -28.53 10.82
C ILE A 305 -4.58 -27.01 10.66
N ASP A 306 -4.00 -26.56 9.56
CA ASP A 306 -3.73 -25.16 9.33
C ASP A 306 -5.03 -24.41 8.96
N SER A 307 -5.98 -25.07 8.30
CA SER A 307 -7.31 -24.51 7.98
C SER A 307 -8.14 -24.21 9.23
N LYS A 308 -7.97 -25.00 10.30
CA LYS A 308 -8.66 -24.82 11.57
C LYS A 308 -8.22 -23.52 12.28
N CYS A 309 -6.91 -23.27 12.34
CA CYS A 309 -6.36 -22.08 13.00
C CYS A 309 -6.78 -20.78 12.29
N ALA A 310 -6.98 -20.81 10.98
CA ALA A 310 -7.52 -19.69 10.21
C ALA A 310 -9.01 -19.41 10.49
N LEU A 311 -9.81 -20.44 10.85
CA LEU A 311 -11.25 -20.32 11.08
C LEU A 311 -11.63 -19.70 12.45
N GLU A 312 -10.75 -19.74 13.45
CA GLU A 312 -11.03 -19.29 14.82
C GLU A 312 -10.50 -17.88 15.18
N SER A 313 -10.02 -17.08 14.22
CA SER A 313 -9.24 -15.86 14.45
C SER A 313 -9.96 -14.74 15.25
N ASN A 314 -9.96 -14.83 16.59
CA ASN A 314 -10.36 -13.78 17.52
C ASN A 314 -9.16 -13.38 18.39
N ILE A 315 -8.38 -12.40 17.93
CA ILE A 315 -7.29 -11.83 18.74
C ILE A 315 -7.86 -10.91 19.82
N LYS A 316 -7.44 -11.14 21.07
CA LYS A 316 -7.52 -10.16 22.16
C LYS A 316 -6.23 -9.35 22.19
N TYR A 317 -6.30 -8.04 21.91
CA TYR A 317 -5.13 -7.17 22.05
C TYR A 317 -4.71 -7.04 23.52
N PRO A 318 -3.40 -7.02 23.85
CA PRO A 318 -2.96 -6.78 25.20
C PRO A 318 -3.39 -5.39 25.69
N PHE A 319 -4.03 -5.30 26.86
CA PHE A 319 -4.63 -4.06 27.40
C PHE A 319 -3.65 -2.86 27.50
N TRP A 320 -2.34 -3.11 27.57
CA TRP A 320 -1.30 -2.08 27.71
C TRP A 320 -0.89 -1.43 26.38
N PHE A 321 -1.31 -2.01 25.25
CA PHE A 321 -0.89 -1.59 23.91
C PHE A 321 -1.31 -0.15 23.59
N GLY A 322 -2.59 0.18 23.80
CA GLY A 322 -3.12 1.53 23.61
C GLY A 322 -2.43 2.60 24.49
N GLY A 323 -1.95 2.19 25.68
CA GLY A 323 -1.14 3.03 26.56
C GLY A 323 0.25 3.35 25.99
N SER A 324 0.94 2.34 25.47
CA SER A 324 2.29 2.47 24.91
C SER A 324 2.35 3.34 23.64
N ALA A 325 1.42 3.14 22.71
CA ALA A 325 1.30 3.96 21.49
C ALA A 325 1.00 5.43 21.83
N SER A 326 0.14 5.66 22.83
CA SER A 326 -0.20 7.01 23.30
C SER A 326 0.97 7.70 24.01
N ALA A 327 1.83 6.96 24.70
CA ALA A 327 3.04 7.49 25.34
C ALA A 327 4.09 7.95 24.32
N LEU A 328 4.31 7.17 23.25
CA LEU A 328 5.18 7.56 22.14
C LEU A 328 4.67 8.81 21.42
N ALA A 329 3.35 8.87 21.14
CA ALA A 329 2.73 10.06 20.56
C ALA A 329 2.96 11.30 21.42
N ALA A 330 2.84 11.17 22.75
CA ALA A 330 3.09 12.27 23.67
C ALA A 330 4.53 12.79 23.60
N CYS A 331 5.53 11.95 23.34
CA CYS A 331 6.92 12.41 23.20
C CYS A 331 7.09 13.40 22.05
N VAL A 332 6.35 13.23 20.96
CA VAL A 332 6.39 14.14 19.81
C VAL A 332 5.55 15.39 20.06
N THR A 333 4.38 15.24 20.70
CA THR A 333 3.41 16.34 20.84
C THR A 333 3.57 17.18 22.12
N HIS A 334 4.46 16.80 23.03
CA HIS A 334 4.62 17.45 24.34
C HIS A 334 4.86 18.96 24.30
N PRO A 335 5.65 19.52 23.34
CA PRO A 335 5.81 20.97 23.24
C PRO A 335 4.48 21.74 23.11
N LEU A 336 3.50 21.15 22.41
CA LEU A 336 2.17 21.73 22.24
C LEU A 336 1.34 21.63 23.54
N ASP A 337 1.48 20.54 24.28
CA ASP A 337 0.84 20.37 25.60
C ASP A 337 1.35 21.42 26.60
N LEU A 338 2.66 21.67 26.65
CA LEU A 338 3.25 22.67 27.53
C LEU A 338 2.76 24.09 27.19
N LEU A 339 2.73 24.44 25.89
CA LEU A 339 2.22 25.73 25.43
C LEU A 339 0.75 25.93 25.81
N LYS A 340 -0.08 24.88 25.68
CA LYS A 340 -1.48 24.91 26.10
C LYS A 340 -1.59 25.27 27.59
N VAL A 341 -0.88 24.55 28.46
CA VAL A 341 -0.97 24.77 29.91
C VAL A 341 -0.51 26.16 30.31
N ARG A 342 0.57 26.69 29.70
CA ARG A 342 1.04 28.06 30.00
C ARG A 342 0.06 29.15 29.56
N LEU A 343 -0.66 28.94 28.46
CA LEU A 343 -1.69 29.88 28.00
C LEU A 343 -2.98 29.79 28.83
N GLN A 344 -3.30 28.62 29.39
CA GLN A 344 -4.51 28.40 30.19
C GLN A 344 -4.38 28.83 31.66
N THR A 345 -3.16 28.83 32.20
CA THR A 345 -2.86 29.17 33.60
C THR A 345 -2.55 30.65 33.84
N ARG A 346 -2.18 31.41 32.80
CA ARG A 346 -1.94 32.86 32.94
C ARG A 346 -3.26 33.63 33.08
N THR A 347 -3.26 34.63 33.96
CA THR A 347 -4.42 35.48 34.30
C THR A 347 -4.32 36.93 33.77
N VAL A 348 -3.30 37.25 32.96
CA VAL A 348 -3.02 38.63 32.49
C VAL A 348 -3.98 39.07 31.36
N ASN A 349 -4.35 40.36 31.34
CA ASN A 349 -5.26 41.01 30.38
C ASN A 349 -4.86 40.92 28.89
N VAL A 350 -3.65 40.46 28.56
CA VAL A 350 -3.22 40.16 27.18
C VAL A 350 -2.45 38.84 27.19
N ALA A 351 -3.09 37.75 26.79
CA ALA A 351 -2.38 36.49 26.57
C ALA A 351 -1.49 36.65 25.33
N PRO A 352 -0.18 36.32 25.39
CA PRO A 352 0.68 36.37 24.21
C PRO A 352 0.15 35.41 23.15
N SER A 353 0.30 35.78 21.87
CA SER A 353 0.01 34.88 20.77
C SER A 353 0.83 33.59 20.89
N PHE A 354 0.37 32.51 20.27
CA PHE A 354 1.07 31.22 20.25
C PHE A 354 2.55 31.36 19.88
N ALA A 355 2.87 32.14 18.84
CA ALA A 355 4.24 32.39 18.40
C ALA A 355 5.07 33.17 19.45
N SER A 356 4.46 34.15 20.11
CA SER A 356 5.13 34.90 21.19
C SER A 356 5.39 34.02 22.42
N ALA A 357 4.48 33.11 22.76
CA ALA A 357 4.67 32.16 23.86
C ALA A 357 5.85 31.20 23.58
N VAL A 358 5.95 30.68 22.36
CA VAL A 358 7.09 29.84 21.92
C VAL A 358 8.41 30.61 22.04
N LYS A 359 8.45 31.85 21.54
CA LYS A 359 9.64 32.69 21.58
C LYS A 359 10.12 32.96 23.01
N ILE A 360 9.20 33.27 23.92
CA ILE A 360 9.50 33.52 25.34
C ILE A 360 10.08 32.28 26.02
N ILE A 361 9.51 31.09 25.77
CA ILE A 361 10.01 29.85 26.40
C ILE A 361 11.42 29.53 25.92
N ILE A 362 11.67 29.66 24.61
CA ILE A 362 12.99 29.38 24.04
C ILE A 362 14.03 30.39 24.55
N SER A 363 13.67 31.67 24.71
CA SER A 363 14.59 32.68 25.25
C SER A 363 14.90 32.47 26.73
N ASP A 364 13.92 32.08 27.53
CA ASP A 364 14.03 32.08 29.00
C ASP A 364 14.50 30.73 29.56
N GLU A 365 14.14 29.62 28.90
CA GLU A 365 14.37 28.24 29.37
C GLU A 365 15.12 27.36 28.37
N GLY A 366 15.39 27.87 27.16
CA GLY A 366 16.01 27.11 26.08
C GLY A 366 15.06 26.10 25.42
N VAL A 367 15.58 25.39 24.40
CA VAL A 367 14.79 24.42 23.61
C VAL A 367 14.35 23.22 24.45
N SER A 368 15.15 22.80 25.44
CA SER A 368 14.79 21.74 26.38
C SER A 368 13.62 22.11 27.28
N GLY A 369 13.37 23.41 27.52
CA GLY A 369 12.24 23.89 28.32
C GLY A 369 10.88 23.52 27.73
N LEU A 370 10.79 23.30 26.41
CA LEU A 370 9.58 22.83 25.74
C LEU A 370 9.19 21.39 26.13
N TYR A 371 10.09 20.63 26.73
CA TYR A 371 9.88 19.25 27.16
C TYR A 371 9.67 19.09 28.68
N ASN A 372 9.57 20.19 29.42
CA ASN A 372 9.30 20.16 30.86
C ASN A 372 7.96 19.46 31.16
N GLY A 373 8.00 18.42 32.01
CA GLY A 373 6.84 17.59 32.33
C GLY A 373 6.66 16.34 31.47
N LEU A 374 7.54 16.04 30.50
CA LEU A 374 7.41 14.88 29.60
C LEU A 374 7.23 13.56 30.36
N THR A 375 7.98 13.35 31.44
CA THR A 375 7.87 12.13 32.26
C THR A 375 6.46 11.95 32.84
N ALA A 376 5.79 13.04 33.23
CA ALA A 376 4.43 12.99 33.74
C ALA A 376 3.41 12.79 32.61
N SER A 377 3.67 13.35 31.44
CA SER A 377 2.87 13.10 30.23
C SER A 377 2.92 11.64 29.79
N VAL A 378 4.09 10.99 29.84
CA VAL A 378 4.25 9.55 29.54
C VAL A 378 3.47 8.68 30.53
N VAL A 379 3.66 8.90 31.85
CA VAL A 379 2.92 8.15 32.88
C VAL A 379 1.42 8.36 32.73
N ARG A 380 0.99 9.60 32.45
CA ARG A 380 -0.41 9.91 32.17
C ARG A 380 -0.94 9.08 31.02
N GLN A 381 -0.23 8.97 29.91
CA GLN A 381 -0.71 8.20 28.76
C GLN A 381 -0.79 6.71 29.05
N LEU A 382 0.18 6.15 29.78
CA LEU A 382 0.16 4.74 30.16
C LEU A 382 -1.04 4.40 31.05
N THR A 383 -1.36 5.27 32.02
CA THR A 383 -2.49 5.04 32.95
C THR A 383 -3.85 5.40 32.35
N TYR A 384 -3.98 6.61 31.80
CA TYR A 384 -5.22 7.10 31.17
C TYR A 384 -5.61 6.26 29.95
N SER A 385 -4.70 6.16 28.97
CA SER A 385 -5.05 5.55 27.67
C SER A 385 -5.14 4.04 27.78
N GLY A 386 -4.28 3.39 28.59
CA GLY A 386 -4.37 1.95 28.84
C GLY A 386 -5.74 1.55 29.39
N ILE A 387 -6.20 2.22 30.46
CA ILE A 387 -7.51 1.91 31.08
C ILE A 387 -8.68 2.30 30.18
N ARG A 388 -8.60 3.43 29.48
CA ARG A 388 -9.62 3.82 28.51
C ARG A 388 -9.79 2.78 27.40
N PHE A 389 -8.70 2.37 26.76
CA PHE A 389 -8.78 1.40 25.66
C PHE A 389 -9.21 0.01 26.15
N GLY A 390 -8.66 -0.46 27.28
CA GLY A 390 -9.04 -1.75 27.86
C GLY A 390 -10.52 -1.83 28.24
N ILE A 391 -11.07 -0.81 28.90
CA ILE A 391 -12.51 -0.77 29.24
C ILE A 391 -13.37 -0.66 27.98
N TYR A 392 -12.94 0.11 26.98
CA TYR A 392 -13.69 0.27 25.74
C TYR A 392 -13.79 -1.06 24.96
N GLU A 393 -12.69 -1.79 24.82
CA GLU A 393 -12.66 -3.10 24.15
C GLU A 393 -13.49 -4.15 24.90
N GLU A 394 -13.33 -4.22 26.22
CA GLU A 394 -14.09 -5.16 27.06
C GLU A 394 -15.61 -4.91 26.96
N LEU A 395 -16.05 -3.64 27.04
CA LEU A 395 -17.46 -3.30 26.91
C LEU A 395 -17.98 -3.50 25.48
N LYS A 396 -17.17 -3.24 24.45
CA LYS A 396 -17.53 -3.47 23.05
C LYS A 396 -17.66 -4.96 22.73
N SER A 397 -16.77 -5.80 23.27
CA SER A 397 -16.79 -7.25 23.05
C SER A 397 -18.09 -7.91 23.54
N LYS A 398 -18.70 -7.35 24.59
CA LYS A 398 -19.96 -7.83 25.19
C LYS A 398 -21.21 -7.44 24.40
N ALA A 399 -21.08 -6.66 23.33
CA ALA A 399 -22.19 -6.03 22.63
C ALA A 399 -22.67 -6.77 21.37
N GLY A 400 -22.03 -7.90 21.04
CA GLY A 400 -22.30 -8.65 19.81
C GLY A 400 -21.72 -7.99 18.54
N PRO A 401 -21.96 -8.57 17.35
CA PRO A 401 -21.30 -8.17 16.09
C PRO A 401 -21.75 -6.80 15.53
N SER A 402 -22.92 -6.29 15.91
CA SER A 402 -23.44 -4.98 15.47
C SER A 402 -24.02 -4.15 16.63
N PRO A 403 -23.16 -3.55 17.48
CA PRO A 403 -23.61 -2.73 18.59
C PRO A 403 -24.28 -1.43 18.11
N SER A 404 -25.33 -1.00 18.80
CA SER A 404 -26.03 0.25 18.46
C SER A 404 -25.13 1.48 18.68
N SER A 405 -25.33 2.55 17.89
CA SER A 405 -24.56 3.79 18.05
C SER A 405 -24.71 4.40 19.45
N GLN A 406 -25.88 4.26 20.08
CA GLN A 406 -26.11 4.72 21.46
C GLN A 406 -25.25 3.93 22.47
N PHE A 407 -25.14 2.61 22.28
CA PHE A 407 -24.30 1.76 23.11
C PHE A 407 -22.81 2.10 22.93
N LEU A 408 -22.34 2.31 21.69
CA LEU A 408 -20.96 2.72 21.42
C LEU A 408 -20.62 4.08 22.04
N LEU A 409 -21.56 5.02 22.07
CA LEU A 409 -21.38 6.31 22.73
C LEU A 409 -21.35 6.19 24.25
N ALA A 410 -22.24 5.39 24.84
CA ALA A 410 -22.24 5.15 26.28
C ALA A 410 -20.94 4.47 26.75
N THR A 411 -20.47 3.46 26.01
CA THR A 411 -19.22 2.75 26.31
C THR A 411 -17.99 3.64 26.12
N ALA A 412 -17.96 4.49 25.09
CA ALA A 412 -16.93 5.52 24.91
C ALA A 412 -16.91 6.54 26.05
N TRP A 413 -18.07 6.95 26.54
CA TRP A 413 -18.18 7.88 27.66
C TRP A 413 -17.68 7.26 28.97
N CYS A 414 -18.15 6.05 29.29
CA CYS A 414 -17.76 5.32 30.50
C CYS A 414 -16.25 5.02 30.53
N SER A 415 -15.69 4.54 29.41
CA SER A 415 -14.25 4.27 29.29
C SER A 415 -13.41 5.53 29.42
N GLY A 416 -13.82 6.64 28.78
CA GLY A 416 -13.17 7.93 28.91
C GLY A 416 -13.19 8.48 30.33
N PHE A 417 -14.32 8.34 31.03
CA PHE A 417 -14.48 8.76 32.43
C PHE A 417 -13.58 7.95 33.37
N ALA A 418 -13.59 6.62 33.26
CA ALA A 418 -12.78 5.72 34.07
C ALA A 418 -11.28 5.92 33.84
N GLY A 419 -10.86 6.08 32.58
CA GLY A 419 -9.48 6.46 32.25
C GLY A 419 -9.08 7.78 32.91
N GLY A 420 -9.99 8.78 32.91
CA GLY A 420 -9.77 10.09 33.54
C GLY A 420 -9.48 10.00 35.04
N ILE A 421 -10.15 9.10 35.76
CA ILE A 421 -9.90 8.83 37.18
C ILE A 421 -8.49 8.26 37.36
N ALA A 422 -8.17 7.21 36.59
CA ALA A 422 -6.91 6.51 36.75
C ALA A 422 -5.69 7.34 36.35
N GLY A 423 -5.83 8.21 35.36
CA GLY A 423 -4.78 9.13 34.92
C GLY A 423 -4.63 10.39 35.77
N ASN A 424 -5.53 10.66 36.72
CA ASN A 424 -5.66 11.99 37.31
C ASN A 424 -4.39 12.44 38.06
N PHE A 425 -3.77 11.55 38.83
CA PHE A 425 -2.57 11.89 39.60
C PHE A 425 -1.41 12.34 38.70
N ALA A 426 -1.21 11.66 37.57
CA ALA A 426 -0.18 11.99 36.58
C ALA A 426 -0.53 13.27 35.82
N ASP A 427 -1.82 13.51 35.57
CA ASP A 427 -2.34 14.74 34.99
C ASP A 427 -2.05 15.97 35.86
N VAL A 428 -2.28 15.88 37.17
CA VAL A 428 -1.99 16.99 38.10
C VAL A 428 -0.50 17.32 38.08
N LEU A 429 0.36 16.29 38.16
CA LEU A 429 1.80 16.46 38.10
C LEU A 429 2.26 17.04 36.76
N ASN A 430 1.68 16.59 35.65
CA ASN A 430 2.00 17.11 34.33
C ASN A 430 1.68 18.60 34.21
N VAL A 431 0.48 19.02 34.64
CA VAL A 431 0.08 20.43 34.63
C VAL A 431 1.02 21.28 35.49
N ARG A 432 1.39 20.80 36.68
CA ARG A 432 2.30 21.53 37.57
C ARG A 432 3.71 21.64 37.00
N MET A 433 4.27 20.56 36.49
CA MET A 433 5.59 20.57 35.85
C MET A 433 5.64 21.48 34.62
N GLN A 434 4.55 21.55 33.84
CA GLN A 434 4.45 22.43 32.67
C GLN A 434 4.25 23.90 33.04
N HIS A 435 3.52 24.16 34.13
CA HIS A 435 3.25 25.50 34.67
C HIS A 435 4.43 26.08 35.45
N ASP A 436 5.32 25.25 36.00
CA ASP A 436 6.37 25.64 36.96
C ASP A 436 7.26 26.79 36.47
N GLY A 437 7.67 26.77 35.19
CA GLY A 437 8.48 27.84 34.60
C GLY A 437 7.78 29.21 34.54
N SER A 438 6.43 29.24 34.63
CA SER A 438 5.64 30.47 34.66
C SER A 438 5.48 31.07 36.07
N LEU A 439 5.90 30.37 37.13
CA LEU A 439 5.85 30.85 38.50
C LEU A 439 7.11 31.67 38.86
N PRO A 440 7.00 32.66 39.75
CA PRO A 440 8.16 33.33 40.35
C PRO A 440 9.07 32.30 41.04
N SER A 441 10.40 32.51 41.03
CA SER A 441 11.39 31.52 41.48
C SER A 441 11.14 30.95 42.89
N HIS A 442 10.51 31.71 43.79
CA HIS A 442 10.19 31.29 45.16
C HIS A 442 8.91 30.44 45.29
N GLN A 443 8.10 30.33 44.23
CA GLN A 443 6.85 29.56 44.21
C GLN A 443 6.96 28.29 43.34
N ARG A 444 8.12 28.07 42.71
CA ARG A 444 8.37 26.91 41.84
C ARG A 444 8.51 25.62 42.67
N HIS A 445 7.85 24.56 42.22
CA HIS A 445 7.93 23.23 42.82
C HIS A 445 9.25 22.52 42.50
N ASN A 446 9.82 22.77 41.30
CA ASN A 446 11.08 22.19 40.82
C ASN A 446 11.15 20.66 40.93
N TYR A 447 10.10 19.95 40.48
CA TYR A 447 10.12 18.49 40.41
C TYR A 447 11.14 18.00 39.39
N ARG A 448 12.00 17.05 39.80
CA ARG A 448 13.04 16.49 38.90
C ARG A 448 12.45 15.62 37.80
N HIS A 449 11.46 14.82 38.15
CA HIS A 449 10.71 13.93 37.27
C HIS A 449 9.40 13.53 37.96
N VAL A 450 8.52 12.83 37.23
CA VAL A 450 7.20 12.40 37.75
C VAL A 450 7.29 11.64 39.08
N GLY A 451 8.25 10.72 39.24
CA GLY A 451 8.44 9.98 40.50
C GLY A 451 8.77 10.87 41.71
N ASP A 452 9.65 11.87 41.54
CA ASP A 452 9.95 12.87 42.57
C ASP A 452 8.69 13.70 42.88
N GLY A 453 7.95 14.09 41.85
CA GLY A 453 6.66 14.77 41.99
C GLY A 453 5.62 13.97 42.76
N ILE A 454 5.46 12.68 42.47
CA ILE A 454 4.54 11.77 43.19
C ILE A 454 4.89 11.78 44.68
N LEU A 455 6.14 11.48 45.03
CA LEU A 455 6.58 11.36 46.41
C LEU A 455 6.47 12.67 47.18
N ARG A 456 6.95 13.77 46.59
CA ARG A 456 6.92 15.10 47.22
C ARG A 456 5.50 15.62 47.39
N MET A 457 4.65 15.45 46.38
CA MET A 457 3.25 15.87 46.47
C MET A 457 2.48 15.09 47.54
N ALA A 458 2.70 13.79 47.68
CA ALA A 458 2.11 13.01 48.78
C ALA A 458 2.62 13.45 50.16
N ARG A 459 3.93 13.75 50.27
CA ARG A 459 4.56 14.13 51.54
C ARG A 459 4.23 15.57 51.98
N GLU A 460 4.22 16.50 51.04
CA GLU A 460 4.07 17.95 51.28
C GLU A 460 2.59 18.37 51.31
N GLU A 461 1.72 17.74 50.51
CA GLU A 461 0.32 18.16 50.33
C GLU A 461 -0.71 17.06 50.66
N GLY A 462 -0.27 15.85 50.95
CA GLY A 462 -1.12 14.68 51.21
C GLY A 462 -1.63 13.97 49.95
N ILE A 463 -2.01 12.70 50.11
CA ILE A 463 -2.47 11.82 49.00
C ILE A 463 -3.74 12.38 48.32
N GLY A 464 -4.59 13.10 49.07
CA GLY A 464 -5.78 13.75 48.51
C GLY A 464 -5.47 14.78 47.42
N ALA A 465 -4.23 15.29 47.35
CA ALA A 465 -3.81 16.20 46.29
C ALA A 465 -3.84 15.55 44.89
N TYR A 466 -3.69 14.22 44.78
CA TYR A 466 -3.76 13.51 43.51
C TYR A 466 -5.13 13.56 42.84
N MET A 467 -6.18 13.88 43.60
CA MET A 467 -7.55 14.00 43.09
C MET A 467 -7.91 15.44 42.74
N ARG A 468 -6.96 16.39 42.75
CA ARG A 468 -7.26 17.76 42.32
C ARG A 468 -7.70 17.79 40.86
N GLY A 469 -8.77 18.53 40.60
CA GLY A 469 -9.35 18.64 39.26
C GLY A 469 -9.92 17.33 38.68
N TRP A 470 -10.15 16.29 39.50
CA TRP A 470 -10.61 14.98 39.01
C TRP A 470 -11.91 15.07 38.21
N LEU A 471 -12.92 15.77 38.73
CA LEU A 471 -14.22 15.88 38.08
C LEU A 471 -14.15 16.58 36.71
N PRO A 472 -13.58 17.81 36.57
CA PRO A 472 -13.43 18.42 35.25
C PRO A 472 -12.53 17.59 34.31
N ASN A 473 -11.55 16.86 34.84
CA ASN A 473 -10.72 15.96 34.02
C ASN A 473 -11.49 14.76 33.46
N CYS A 474 -12.26 14.07 34.31
CA CYS A 474 -13.04 12.91 33.92
C CYS A 474 -14.15 13.29 32.93
N THR A 475 -14.86 14.39 33.19
CA THR A 475 -15.87 14.92 32.27
C THR A 475 -15.25 15.30 30.93
N ARG A 476 -14.11 16.00 30.92
CA ARG A 476 -13.36 16.31 29.69
C ARG A 476 -12.98 15.04 28.93
N ALA A 477 -12.48 14.02 29.62
CA ALA A 477 -12.07 12.76 29.01
C ALA A 477 -13.24 11.97 28.40
N ALA A 478 -14.38 11.93 29.09
CA ALA A 478 -15.60 11.30 28.62
C ALA A 478 -16.17 12.04 27.39
N THR A 479 -16.29 13.37 27.47
CA THR A 479 -16.77 14.22 26.37
C THR A 479 -15.83 14.17 25.16
N GLN A 480 -14.51 14.13 25.37
CA GLN A 480 -13.54 13.97 24.27
C GLN A 480 -13.77 12.65 23.52
N THR A 481 -13.89 11.54 24.25
CA THR A 481 -13.97 10.20 23.66
C THR A 481 -15.31 10.00 22.95
N ALA A 482 -16.41 10.40 23.57
CA ALA A 482 -17.74 10.35 22.95
C ALA A 482 -17.88 11.34 21.79
N GLY A 483 -17.36 12.56 21.94
CA GLY A 483 -17.45 13.62 20.93
C GLY A 483 -16.66 13.31 19.66
N GLN A 484 -15.49 12.69 19.79
CA GLN A 484 -14.70 12.25 18.63
C GLN A 484 -15.44 11.18 17.82
N LEU A 485 -16.02 10.17 18.48
CA LEU A 485 -16.75 9.08 17.81
C LEU A 485 -18.06 9.57 17.19
N ALA A 486 -18.91 10.27 17.97
CA ALA A 486 -20.18 10.79 17.47
C ALA A 486 -19.99 11.72 16.27
N SER A 487 -19.05 12.67 16.39
CA SER A 487 -18.84 13.67 15.33
C SER A 487 -18.22 13.04 14.10
N TYR A 488 -17.31 12.06 14.27
CA TYR A 488 -16.70 11.35 13.15
C TYR A 488 -17.76 10.60 12.33
N ASP A 489 -18.61 9.81 12.97
CA ASP A 489 -19.63 9.01 12.29
C ASP A 489 -20.67 9.89 11.57
N ILE A 490 -21.14 10.96 12.23
CA ILE A 490 -22.12 11.89 11.65
C ILE A 490 -21.52 12.65 10.47
N ILE A 491 -20.30 13.19 10.61
CA ILE A 491 -19.62 13.95 9.53
C ILE A 491 -19.31 13.03 8.36
N LYS A 492 -18.76 11.84 8.62
CA LYS A 492 -18.47 10.84 7.60
C LYS A 492 -19.74 10.46 6.83
N LYS A 493 -20.82 10.11 7.53
CA LYS A 493 -22.10 9.79 6.89
C LYS A 493 -22.62 10.96 6.04
N SER A 494 -22.55 12.18 6.56
CA SER A 494 -23.01 13.38 5.85
C SER A 494 -22.19 13.69 4.60
N ILE A 495 -20.86 13.50 4.64
CA ILE A 495 -19.98 13.69 3.47
C ILE A 495 -20.27 12.64 2.40
N LEU A 496 -20.44 11.37 2.80
CA LEU A 496 -20.76 10.27 1.90
C LEU A 496 -22.16 10.45 1.25
N ASP A 497 -23.16 10.82 2.05
CA ASP A 497 -24.52 11.08 1.58
C ASP A 497 -24.58 12.28 0.61
N TYR A 498 -23.76 13.31 0.84
CA TYR A 498 -23.69 14.50 -0.02
C TYR A 498 -22.93 14.24 -1.33
N GLN A 499 -21.80 13.54 -1.27
CA GLN A 499 -20.97 13.27 -2.45
C GLN A 499 -21.49 12.11 -3.31
N LYS A 500 -22.41 11.29 -2.78
CA LYS A 500 -22.85 10.03 -3.41
C LYS A 500 -21.67 9.17 -3.87
N SER A 501 -20.62 9.15 -3.06
CA SER A 501 -19.32 8.53 -3.38
C SER A 501 -18.94 7.49 -2.33
N GLU A 502 -18.01 6.61 -2.70
CA GLU A 502 -17.44 5.63 -1.79
C GLU A 502 -16.49 6.28 -0.77
N GLU A 503 -16.24 5.56 0.32
CA GLU A 503 -15.30 5.98 1.36
C GLU A 503 -13.87 6.05 0.82
N THR A 504 -13.35 7.26 0.63
CA THR A 504 -11.95 7.48 0.24
C THR A 504 -11.08 7.87 1.45
N PRO A 505 -9.75 7.66 1.39
CA PRO A 505 -8.83 8.15 2.42
C PRO A 505 -8.94 9.66 2.67
N ALA A 506 -9.30 10.43 1.64
CA ALA A 506 -9.55 11.87 1.75
C ALA A 506 -10.81 12.18 2.57
N VAL A 507 -11.89 11.41 2.38
CA VAL A 507 -13.11 11.51 3.20
C VAL A 507 -12.80 11.13 4.65
N GLN A 508 -12.07 10.04 4.88
CA GLN A 508 -11.65 9.64 6.24
C GLN A 508 -10.82 10.73 6.93
N ALA A 509 -9.82 11.29 6.24
CA ALA A 509 -8.97 12.35 6.76
C ALA A 509 -9.77 13.63 7.05
N THR A 510 -10.68 14.01 6.15
CA THR A 510 -11.53 15.21 6.31
C THR A 510 -12.52 15.04 7.46
N SER A 511 -13.18 13.88 7.57
CA SER A 511 -14.07 13.56 8.68
C SER A 511 -13.33 13.53 10.02
N ALA A 512 -12.14 12.92 10.08
CA ALA A 512 -11.31 12.92 11.27
C ALA A 512 -10.88 14.33 11.68
N PHE A 513 -10.50 15.17 10.70
CA PHE A 513 -10.13 16.56 10.93
C PHE A 513 -11.29 17.39 11.49
N LEU A 514 -12.46 17.33 10.86
CA LEU A 514 -13.66 18.06 11.30
C LEU A 514 -14.16 17.56 12.66
N ALA A 515 -14.13 16.24 12.91
CA ALA A 515 -14.47 15.67 14.20
C ALA A 515 -13.50 16.14 15.30
N ALA A 516 -12.20 16.27 14.99
CA ALA A 516 -11.21 16.81 15.92
C ALA A 516 -11.49 18.29 16.25
N VAL A 517 -11.88 19.12 15.26
CA VAL A 517 -12.27 20.52 15.50
C VAL A 517 -13.45 20.61 16.47
N ILE A 518 -14.50 19.82 16.24
CA ILE A 518 -15.71 19.81 17.09
C ILE A 518 -15.34 19.32 18.50
N ALA A 519 -14.64 18.19 18.60
CA ALA A 519 -14.26 17.62 19.89
C ALA A 519 -13.41 18.59 20.73
N VAL A 520 -12.42 19.25 20.12
CA VAL A 520 -11.58 20.25 20.82
C VAL A 520 -12.41 21.45 21.26
N THR A 521 -13.32 21.93 20.41
CA THR A 521 -14.14 23.11 20.73
C THR A 521 -15.09 22.84 21.91
N VAL A 522 -15.73 21.68 21.92
CA VAL A 522 -16.65 21.28 23.01
C VAL A 522 -15.88 21.04 24.32
N THR A 523 -14.67 20.50 24.25
CA THR A 523 -13.88 20.16 25.45
C THR A 523 -13.01 21.30 25.99
N ASN A 524 -12.71 22.34 25.20
CA ASN A 524 -11.82 23.42 25.62
C ASN A 524 -12.24 24.12 26.94
N PRO A 525 -13.51 24.46 27.20
CA PRO A 525 -13.89 25.03 28.50
C PRO A 525 -13.59 24.08 29.67
N LEU A 526 -13.80 22.77 29.51
CA LEU A 526 -13.46 21.78 30.53
C LEU A 526 -11.94 21.65 30.71
N ASP A 527 -11.16 21.76 29.63
CA ASP A 527 -9.69 21.80 29.65
C ASP A 527 -9.16 23.00 30.43
N VAL A 528 -9.74 24.20 30.25
CA VAL A 528 -9.35 25.41 30.99
C VAL A 528 -9.66 25.26 32.48
N LEU A 529 -10.86 24.77 32.83
CA LEU A 529 -11.27 24.56 34.22
C LEU A 529 -10.42 23.50 34.91
N LYS A 530 -10.16 22.37 34.23
CA LYS A 530 -9.22 21.33 34.70
C LYS A 530 -7.86 21.94 35.01
N THR A 531 -7.27 22.64 34.05
CA THR A 531 -5.90 23.13 34.15
C THR A 531 -5.73 24.11 35.31
N ARG A 532 -6.70 25.02 35.52
CA ARG A 532 -6.70 25.96 36.67
C ARG A 532 -6.88 25.26 38.01
N ALA A 533 -7.75 24.24 38.05
CA ALA A 533 -7.96 23.45 39.27
C ALA A 533 -6.74 22.59 39.64
N MET A 534 -5.95 22.15 38.65
CA MET A 534 -4.75 21.33 38.86
C MET A 534 -3.50 22.16 39.18
N SER A 535 -3.44 23.42 38.72
CA SER A 535 -2.35 24.35 39.02
C SER A 535 -2.46 25.02 40.39
N SER A 536 -3.61 24.95 41.08
CA SER A 536 -3.81 25.61 42.36
C SER A 536 -3.18 24.84 43.55
N THR A 537 -2.64 25.60 44.50
CA THR A 537 -2.03 25.10 45.74
C THR A 537 -3.00 25.07 46.93
N SER A 538 -4.15 25.74 46.84
CA SER A 538 -5.16 25.78 47.92
C SER A 538 -5.97 24.47 48.00
N THR A 539 -6.10 23.93 49.22
CA THR A 539 -6.91 22.75 49.56
C THR A 539 -8.42 23.01 49.55
N ALA A 540 -8.85 24.27 49.56
CA ALA A 540 -10.25 24.63 49.42
C ALA A 540 -10.64 24.54 47.93
N GLY A 541 -11.16 23.38 47.53
CA GLY A 541 -11.63 23.15 46.17
C GLY A 541 -12.69 24.16 45.77
N THR A 542 -12.31 25.18 45.00
CA THR A 542 -13.28 26.00 44.30
C THR A 542 -13.99 25.10 43.30
N GLY A 543 -15.26 24.79 43.58
CA GLY A 543 -16.09 23.98 42.70
C GLY A 543 -16.03 24.50 41.26
N MET A 544 -16.21 23.61 40.28
CA MET A 544 -16.12 23.91 38.85
C MET A 544 -16.90 25.19 38.45
N ILE A 545 -18.06 25.42 39.08
CA ILE A 545 -18.93 26.58 38.89
C ILE A 545 -18.28 27.88 39.41
N VAL A 546 -17.59 27.83 40.55
CA VAL A 546 -16.92 29.00 41.13
C VAL A 546 -15.75 29.44 40.23
N THR A 547 -14.93 28.48 39.80
CA THR A 547 -13.80 28.74 38.89
C THR A 547 -14.28 29.29 37.53
N ALA A 548 -15.38 28.76 36.99
CA ALA A 548 -15.98 29.27 35.75
C ALA A 548 -16.53 30.69 35.90
N ARG A 549 -17.21 30.97 37.02
CA ARG A 549 -17.75 32.31 37.33
C ARG A 549 -16.64 33.34 37.50
N GLU A 550 -15.54 32.97 38.15
CA GLU A 550 -14.38 33.81 38.31
C GLU A 550 -13.68 34.07 36.97
N ALA A 551 -13.46 33.03 36.15
CA ALA A 551 -12.90 33.16 34.81
C ALA A 551 -13.72 34.11 33.93
N PHE A 552 -15.05 33.96 33.95
CA PHE A 552 -15.96 34.84 33.22
C PHE A 552 -15.91 36.29 33.73
N ARG A 553 -15.81 36.49 35.04
CA ARG A 553 -15.73 37.83 35.65
C ARG A 553 -14.42 38.55 35.32
N VAL A 554 -13.30 37.84 35.32
CA VAL A 554 -11.96 38.43 35.13
C VAL A 554 -11.62 38.59 33.64
N GLU A 555 -12.00 37.63 32.80
CA GLU A 555 -11.51 37.51 31.42
C GLU A 555 -12.61 37.70 30.36
N GLY A 556 -13.87 37.84 30.77
CA GLY A 556 -15.01 37.87 29.86
C GLY A 556 -15.24 36.54 29.14
N PRO A 557 -16.19 36.45 28.19
CA PRO A 557 -16.57 35.20 27.52
C PRO A 557 -15.42 34.51 26.74
N ALA A 558 -14.34 35.22 26.43
CA ALA A 558 -13.19 34.70 25.70
C ALA A 558 -12.36 33.66 26.48
N TRP A 559 -12.56 33.51 27.80
CA TRP A 559 -11.85 32.51 28.63
C TRP A 559 -12.00 31.07 28.08
N ILE A 560 -13.16 30.78 27.46
CA ILE A 560 -13.52 29.49 26.88
C ILE A 560 -12.59 29.08 25.73
N PHE A 561 -11.92 30.03 25.07
CA PHE A 561 -11.03 29.78 23.92
C PHE A 561 -9.54 29.80 24.28
N ARG A 562 -9.17 30.00 25.56
CA ARG A 562 -7.76 30.01 25.97
C ARG A 562 -7.12 28.63 25.72
N GLY A 563 -6.00 28.65 25.00
CA GLY A 563 -5.27 27.43 24.64
C GLY A 563 -5.94 26.60 23.53
N TRP A 564 -6.98 27.09 22.85
CA TRP A 564 -7.65 26.32 21.79
C TRP A 564 -6.72 25.96 20.62
N VAL A 565 -5.93 26.92 20.13
CA VAL A 565 -4.99 26.70 19.00
C VAL A 565 -3.97 25.58 19.30
N PRO A 566 -3.21 25.60 20.40
CA PRO A 566 -2.30 24.49 20.72
C PRO A 566 -3.05 23.17 21.00
N SER A 567 -4.25 23.20 21.59
CA SER A 567 -5.09 21.99 21.75
C SER A 567 -5.45 21.36 20.41
N PHE A 568 -5.85 22.18 19.43
CA PHE A 568 -6.21 21.74 18.09
C PHE A 568 -5.01 21.18 17.32
N LEU A 569 -3.91 21.93 17.27
CA LEU A 569 -2.66 21.52 16.60
C LEU A 569 -2.07 20.23 17.20
N ARG A 570 -2.43 19.89 18.44
CA ARG A 570 -2.04 18.65 19.09
C ARG A 570 -2.98 17.48 18.75
N VAL A 571 -4.30 17.68 18.85
CA VAL A 571 -5.27 16.57 18.72
C VAL A 571 -5.29 16.01 17.31
N GLY A 572 -5.11 16.82 16.26
CA GLY A 572 -5.05 16.35 14.87
C GLY A 572 -3.91 15.33 14.65
N PRO A 573 -2.63 15.74 14.79
CA PRO A 573 -1.48 14.84 14.64
C PRO A 573 -1.48 13.65 15.61
N HIS A 574 -1.90 13.85 16.87
CA HIS A 574 -1.94 12.78 17.86
C HIS A 574 -3.00 11.72 17.52
N THR A 575 -4.18 12.12 17.04
CA THR A 575 -5.25 11.18 16.62
C THR A 575 -4.84 10.45 15.34
N MET A 576 -4.23 11.16 14.40
CA MET A 576 -3.69 10.56 13.17
C MET A 576 -2.60 9.52 13.49
N TYR A 577 -1.64 9.86 14.35
CA TYR A 577 -0.56 8.95 14.74
C TYR A 577 -1.07 7.71 15.48
N ILE A 578 -2.02 7.86 16.42
CA ILE A 578 -2.61 6.70 17.13
C ILE A 578 -3.34 5.77 16.17
N ASN A 579 -4.16 6.30 15.26
CA ASN A 579 -4.87 5.45 14.30
C ASN A 579 -3.91 4.77 13.32
N ILE A 580 -2.88 5.48 12.85
CA ILE A 580 -1.82 4.88 12.02
C ILE A 580 -1.07 3.81 12.80
N ARG A 581 -0.72 4.05 14.08
CA ARG A 581 0.11 3.13 14.88
C ARG A 581 -0.66 1.93 15.39
N VAL A 582 -1.92 2.07 15.79
CA VAL A 582 -2.78 0.93 16.15
C VAL A 582 -2.99 0.02 14.93
N ASN A 583 -3.19 0.60 13.74
CA ASN A 583 -3.28 -0.16 12.49
C ASN A 583 -1.92 -0.69 11.99
N TRP A 584 -0.81 -0.01 12.29
CA TRP A 584 0.55 -0.43 11.95
C TRP A 584 1.05 -1.53 12.88
N ASP A 585 0.73 -1.45 14.17
CA ASP A 585 1.21 -2.41 15.14
C ASP A 585 0.32 -3.65 15.23
N SER A 586 -0.98 -3.56 14.85
CA SER A 586 -1.77 -4.75 14.49
C SER A 586 -1.14 -5.50 13.29
N GLN A 587 -0.41 -4.80 12.43
CA GLN A 587 0.41 -5.40 11.37
C GLN A 587 1.83 -5.79 11.82
N SER A 588 2.32 -5.33 12.99
CA SER A 588 3.73 -5.48 13.44
C SER A 588 3.95 -6.51 14.56
N ILE A 589 2.89 -7.09 15.13
CA ILE A 589 3.00 -8.30 15.98
C ILE A 589 3.41 -9.55 15.15
N ASN A 590 3.51 -9.41 13.82
CA ASN A 590 4.04 -10.36 12.84
C ASN A 590 5.56 -10.63 12.92
N TRP A 591 6.16 -10.73 14.11
CA TRP A 591 7.54 -11.19 14.26
C TRP A 591 7.69 -12.25 15.35
N PRO A 592 7.80 -13.55 15.00
CA PRO A 592 8.43 -14.50 15.89
C PRO A 592 9.95 -14.28 15.85
N ALA A 593 10.54 -14.28 17.05
CA ALA A 593 11.98 -14.21 17.29
C ALA A 593 12.79 -15.12 16.36
N ALA A 594 13.81 -14.54 15.70
CA ALA A 594 14.87 -15.30 15.05
C ALA A 594 15.70 -16.07 16.10
N PRO A 595 15.99 -17.37 15.91
CA PRO A 595 16.88 -18.08 16.80
C PRO A 595 18.27 -18.35 16.17
N HIS A 596 19.28 -18.26 17.04
CA HIS A 596 20.62 -18.87 17.00
C HIS A 596 21.82 -18.08 16.42
N ALA A 597 22.52 -17.40 17.33
CA ALA A 597 23.94 -17.66 17.54
C ALA A 597 24.11 -18.18 18.99
N GLY A 598 24.73 -19.36 19.13
CA GLY A 598 24.76 -20.16 20.36
C GLY A 598 25.64 -19.62 21.50
N PRO A 599 25.70 -20.35 22.63
CA PRO A 599 26.29 -19.90 23.89
C PRO A 599 27.81 -20.06 23.88
N VAL A 600 28.54 -19.06 24.38
CA VAL A 600 29.94 -19.24 24.80
C VAL A 600 30.09 -18.63 26.19
N GLU A 601 30.46 -19.49 27.14
CA GLU A 601 30.73 -19.19 28.53
C GLU A 601 31.93 -18.24 28.73
N LEU A 602 31.86 -17.54 29.86
CA LEU A 602 32.85 -16.63 30.43
C LEU A 602 34.28 -17.17 30.46
N THR A 603 35.24 -16.32 30.07
CA THR A 603 36.54 -16.20 30.73
C THR A 603 37.10 -14.78 30.57
N LEU A 604 37.32 -14.09 31.70
CA LEU A 604 38.24 -12.94 31.80
C LEU A 604 39.66 -13.51 31.96
N PRO A 605 40.72 -12.92 31.36
CA PRO A 605 41.47 -11.91 32.12
C PRO A 605 42.22 -10.81 31.32
N ALA A 606 42.50 -9.72 32.06
CA ALA A 606 43.70 -8.85 32.04
C ALA A 606 44.03 -7.86 30.89
N ARG A 607 43.96 -6.57 31.28
CA ARG A 607 44.87 -5.43 31.00
C ARG A 607 45.69 -5.42 29.70
N GLY A 608 45.43 -4.42 28.85
CA GLY A 608 46.39 -3.91 27.87
C GLY A 608 45.91 -2.62 27.20
N VAL A 609 46.52 -1.49 27.55
CA VAL A 609 46.26 -0.16 26.99
C VAL A 609 46.86 -0.05 25.59
N VAL A 610 46.06 0.24 24.56
CA VAL A 610 46.50 0.98 23.35
C VAL A 610 45.35 1.85 22.83
N ARG A 611 45.60 3.16 22.73
CA ARG A 611 44.75 4.17 22.08
C ARG A 611 45.00 4.19 20.57
N SER A 612 43.95 4.22 19.73
CA SER A 612 43.66 5.31 18.77
C SER A 612 42.70 4.90 17.63
N ALA A 613 41.80 5.84 17.27
CA ALA A 613 40.96 6.00 16.08
C ALA A 613 39.47 5.53 16.15
N PRO A 614 38.50 6.44 15.89
CA PRO A 614 37.07 6.10 15.85
C PRO A 614 36.69 5.58 14.45
N VAL A 615 36.17 4.36 14.38
CA VAL A 615 35.51 3.83 13.19
C VAL A 615 34.00 4.01 13.39
N ASN A 616 33.42 4.89 12.57
CA ASN A 616 31.98 5.00 12.39
C ASN A 616 31.45 3.68 11.82
N MET A 617 30.68 2.92 12.61
CA MET A 617 29.70 1.97 12.08
C MET A 617 28.32 2.62 12.18
N ALA A 618 27.86 3.16 11.06
CA ALA A 618 26.46 3.50 10.86
C ALA A 618 25.68 2.21 10.61
N THR A 619 24.74 1.95 11.52
CA THR A 619 23.73 0.90 11.46
C THR A 619 22.78 1.17 10.29
N GLN A 620 22.82 0.34 9.24
CA GLN A 620 21.77 0.31 8.22
C GLN A 620 20.53 -0.37 8.81
N VAL A 621 19.60 0.47 9.26
CA VAL A 621 18.21 0.11 9.50
C VAL A 621 17.51 0.14 8.14
N LEU A 622 16.92 -0.97 7.70
CA LEU A 622 16.02 -1.01 6.54
C LEU A 622 14.73 -0.27 6.89
N THR A 623 14.77 1.06 6.77
CA THR A 623 13.62 1.94 6.82
C THR A 623 12.88 1.94 5.49
N LYS A 624 11.55 2.10 5.53
CA LYS A 624 10.71 2.55 4.42
C LYS A 624 11.46 3.48 3.48
N SER A 625 11.55 3.10 2.20
CA SER A 625 12.17 3.91 1.16
C SER A 625 11.59 5.32 1.18
N THR A 626 12.40 6.28 1.60
CA THR A 626 12.04 7.70 1.55
C THR A 626 12.17 8.19 0.10
N LYS A 627 11.32 9.12 -0.34
CA LYS A 627 11.43 9.74 -1.69
C LYS A 627 12.80 10.40 -1.95
N ALA A 628 13.58 10.65 -0.89
CA ALA A 628 14.96 11.10 -0.97
C ALA A 628 15.92 10.02 -1.54
N GLU A 629 15.53 8.75 -1.56
CA GLU A 629 16.36 7.62 -2.04
C GLU A 629 16.34 7.42 -3.56
N LEU A 630 15.32 7.90 -4.29
CA LEU A 630 15.34 7.82 -5.76
C LEU A 630 16.42 8.72 -6.36
N PHE A 631 16.61 9.92 -5.80
CA PHE A 631 17.52 10.94 -6.34
C PHE A 631 18.41 11.59 -5.26
N PRO A 632 19.22 10.81 -4.52
CA PRO A 632 19.99 11.33 -3.38
C PRO A 632 21.03 12.39 -3.78
N ASN A 633 21.44 12.40 -5.06
CA ASN A 633 22.43 13.33 -5.61
C ASN A 633 21.82 14.30 -6.65
N GLY A 634 20.50 14.52 -6.59
CA GLY A 634 19.74 15.22 -7.62
C GLY A 634 19.36 14.29 -8.79
N GLY A 635 18.39 14.71 -9.60
CA GLY A 635 17.87 13.94 -10.72
C GLY A 635 17.43 14.85 -11.87
N TRP A 636 17.60 14.37 -13.10
CA TRP A 636 17.22 15.07 -14.32
C TRP A 636 15.97 14.48 -14.96
N ASP A 637 15.05 15.35 -15.35
CA ASP A 637 14.04 15.05 -16.36
C ASP A 637 14.48 15.63 -17.71
N THR A 638 15.00 14.80 -18.61
CA THR A 638 15.54 15.28 -19.89
C THR A 638 14.49 15.50 -20.99
N HIS A 639 13.20 15.32 -20.69
CA HIS A 639 12.15 15.51 -21.67
C HIS A 639 10.81 15.82 -21.00
N HIS A 640 10.42 17.08 -21.00
CA HIS A 640 9.05 17.52 -20.70
C HIS A 640 8.64 18.69 -21.59
N HIS A 641 7.36 19.02 -21.56
CA HIS A 641 6.74 20.09 -22.34
C HIS A 641 5.88 20.98 -21.45
N ILE A 642 5.72 22.24 -21.85
CA ILE A 642 4.80 23.20 -21.22
C ILE A 642 3.90 23.76 -22.31
N PHE A 643 2.61 23.87 -22.00
CA PHE A 643 1.58 24.33 -22.91
C PHE A 643 0.70 25.38 -22.21
N GLU A 644 0.87 26.66 -22.54
CA GLU A 644 0.01 27.76 -22.04
C GLU A 644 -0.60 28.55 -23.21
N PRO A 645 -1.65 28.00 -23.85
CA PRO A 645 -2.27 28.62 -25.03
C PRO A 645 -2.92 29.99 -24.76
N SER A 646 -3.22 30.30 -23.49
CA SER A 646 -3.73 31.61 -23.07
C SER A 646 -2.69 32.74 -23.20
N THR A 647 -1.40 32.38 -23.17
CA THR A 647 -0.29 33.34 -23.18
C THR A 647 0.45 33.31 -24.51
N PHE A 648 0.62 32.12 -25.09
CA PHE A 648 1.26 31.93 -26.40
C PHE A 648 0.31 31.15 -27.31
N SER A 649 -0.05 31.71 -28.46
CA SER A 649 -0.93 31.03 -29.42
C SER A 649 -0.23 29.80 -30.02
N TYR A 650 -0.98 28.72 -30.22
CA TYR A 650 -0.48 27.60 -31.01
C TYR A 650 -0.36 27.95 -32.49
N SER A 651 0.58 27.29 -33.17
CA SER A 651 0.77 27.46 -34.61
C SER A 651 -0.45 26.94 -35.41
N PRO A 652 -0.83 27.61 -36.51
CA PRO A 652 -1.81 27.08 -37.46
C PRO A 652 -1.40 25.75 -38.10
N THR A 653 -0.09 25.47 -38.20
CA THR A 653 0.46 24.24 -38.81
C THR A 653 0.78 23.14 -37.80
N ARG A 654 0.28 23.26 -36.57
CA ARG A 654 0.55 22.30 -35.49
C ARG A 654 0.11 20.88 -35.82
N HIS A 655 0.90 19.92 -35.35
CA HIS A 655 0.63 18.48 -35.48
C HIS A 655 -0.31 17.91 -34.38
N LEU A 656 -0.56 18.67 -33.31
CA LEU A 656 -1.38 18.30 -32.16
C LEU A 656 -1.85 19.57 -31.43
N THR A 657 -3.09 19.57 -30.94
CA THR A 657 -3.61 20.60 -30.00
C THR A 657 -3.69 20.02 -28.59
N PRO A 658 -2.71 20.25 -27.71
CA PRO A 658 -2.78 19.83 -26.32
C PRO A 658 -3.58 20.83 -25.45
N PRO A 659 -4.22 20.39 -24.37
CA PRO A 659 -4.78 21.29 -23.35
C PRO A 659 -3.68 22.00 -22.58
N ALA A 660 -4.06 22.94 -21.70
CA ALA A 660 -3.10 23.71 -20.92
C ALA A 660 -2.36 22.83 -19.88
N ALA A 661 -1.03 22.95 -19.85
CA ALA A 661 -0.11 22.38 -18.88
C ALA A 661 0.91 23.44 -18.47
N THR A 662 0.68 24.07 -17.32
CA THR A 662 1.38 25.29 -16.90
C THR A 662 2.74 25.03 -16.25
N VAL A 663 3.57 26.07 -16.20
CA VAL A 663 4.85 26.07 -15.45
C VAL A 663 4.64 25.68 -13.99
N GLN A 664 3.55 26.13 -13.37
CA GLN A 664 3.25 25.83 -11.97
C GLN A 664 2.87 24.36 -11.76
N SER A 665 2.11 23.77 -12.68
CA SER A 665 1.78 22.35 -12.66
C SER A 665 3.04 21.50 -12.78
N PHE A 666 3.97 21.88 -13.67
CA PHE A 666 5.26 21.18 -13.79
C PHE A 666 6.13 21.33 -12.54
N LYS A 667 6.19 22.51 -11.91
CA LYS A 667 6.91 22.70 -10.63
C LYS A 667 6.39 21.77 -9.53
N THR A 668 5.07 21.57 -9.49
CA THR A 668 4.43 20.64 -8.55
C THR A 668 4.78 19.19 -8.87
N PHE A 669 4.74 18.82 -10.16
CA PHE A 669 5.12 17.50 -10.64
C PHE A 669 6.57 17.14 -10.29
N ARG A 670 7.54 18.01 -10.62
CA ARG A 670 8.96 17.75 -10.33
C ARG A 670 9.23 17.64 -8.83
N GLN A 671 8.54 18.46 -8.02
CA GLN A 671 8.68 18.42 -6.56
C GLN A 671 8.14 17.11 -5.98
N LYS A 672 7.02 16.59 -6.53
CA LYS A 672 6.44 15.29 -6.11
C LYS A 672 7.41 14.13 -6.35
N LEU A 673 8.14 14.15 -7.46
CA LEU A 673 9.11 13.10 -7.82
C LEU A 673 10.50 13.32 -7.22
N GLY A 674 10.82 14.51 -6.72
CA GLY A 674 12.16 14.85 -6.22
C GLY A 674 13.18 15.19 -7.31
N ILE A 675 12.71 15.60 -8.50
CA ILE A 675 13.55 15.99 -9.64
C ILE A 675 14.06 17.42 -9.43
N THR A 676 15.36 17.61 -9.62
CA THR A 676 16.04 18.89 -9.34
C THR A 676 16.40 19.66 -10.60
N ASN A 677 16.69 18.95 -11.71
CA ASN A 677 17.07 19.52 -12.99
C ASN A 677 16.12 19.05 -14.09
N SER A 678 15.95 19.85 -15.14
CA SER A 678 15.14 19.42 -16.28
C SER A 678 15.58 20.01 -17.61
N VAL A 679 15.15 19.38 -18.70
CA VAL A 679 15.33 19.87 -20.07
C VAL A 679 13.94 20.06 -20.67
N LEU A 680 13.56 21.33 -20.82
CA LEU A 680 12.29 21.70 -21.45
C LEU A 680 12.44 21.55 -22.96
N THR A 681 11.70 20.62 -23.54
CA THR A 681 11.69 20.38 -24.98
C THR A 681 10.59 21.22 -25.62
N HIS A 682 10.91 21.93 -26.71
CA HIS A 682 9.92 22.74 -27.42
C HIS A 682 8.72 21.90 -27.85
N GLY A 683 7.53 22.40 -27.54
CA GLY A 683 6.29 21.82 -28.01
C GLY A 683 6.08 22.19 -29.47
N LEU A 684 6.16 21.22 -30.38
CA LEU A 684 5.97 21.45 -31.82
C LEU A 684 4.56 22.01 -32.16
N SER A 685 3.63 22.02 -31.20
CA SER A 685 2.34 22.73 -31.31
C SER A 685 2.48 24.25 -31.42
N TYR A 686 3.61 24.82 -31.00
CA TYR A 686 3.95 26.23 -31.16
C TYR A 686 4.64 26.54 -32.50
N GLY A 687 4.94 25.53 -33.33
CA GLY A 687 5.73 25.72 -34.55
C GLY A 687 7.22 25.89 -34.24
N ASP A 688 7.89 26.72 -35.03
CA ASP A 688 9.31 27.08 -34.94
C ASP A 688 9.56 28.28 -34.00
N ASP A 689 8.53 29.04 -33.62
CA ASP A 689 8.66 30.14 -32.65
C ASP A 689 9.01 29.63 -31.25
N CYS A 690 10.28 29.82 -30.86
CA CYS A 690 10.81 29.46 -29.54
C CYS A 690 10.60 30.54 -28.47
N THR A 691 9.78 31.57 -28.69
CA THR A 691 9.52 32.64 -27.70
C THR A 691 8.92 32.08 -26.41
N SER A 692 7.98 31.14 -26.51
CA SER A 692 7.40 30.45 -25.36
C SER A 692 8.46 29.66 -24.59
N LEU A 693 9.29 28.88 -25.29
CA LEU A 693 10.40 28.12 -24.72
C LEU A 693 11.36 29.01 -23.91
N LYS A 694 11.85 30.11 -24.51
CA LYS A 694 12.78 31.04 -23.84
C LYS A 694 12.18 31.60 -22.54
N THR A 695 10.88 31.93 -22.59
CA THR A 695 10.13 32.43 -21.44
C THR A 695 10.03 31.38 -20.34
N PHE A 696 9.60 30.17 -20.67
CA PHE A 696 9.40 29.10 -19.70
C PHE A 696 10.72 28.60 -19.08
N VAL A 697 11.80 28.50 -19.86
CA VAL A 697 13.14 28.19 -19.32
C VAL A 697 13.55 29.23 -18.28
N THR A 698 13.31 30.51 -18.56
CA THR A 698 13.61 31.59 -17.62
C THR A 698 12.75 31.49 -16.35
N GLN A 699 11.46 31.17 -16.46
CA GLN A 699 10.54 31.02 -15.31
C GLN A 699 10.81 29.77 -14.45
N LEU A 700 11.34 28.70 -15.05
CA LEU A 700 11.78 27.50 -14.36
C LEU A 700 13.16 27.65 -13.69
N GLY A 701 13.96 28.58 -14.20
CA GLY A 701 15.28 28.94 -13.68
C GLY A 701 16.41 28.35 -14.51
N LYS A 702 17.18 29.22 -15.18
CA LYS A 702 18.29 28.84 -16.09
C LYS A 702 19.42 28.03 -15.44
N SER A 703 19.53 28.05 -14.11
CA SER A 703 20.53 27.25 -13.37
C SER A 703 20.12 25.80 -13.17
N SER A 704 18.83 25.47 -13.32
CA SER A 704 18.28 24.13 -13.12
C SER A 704 17.55 23.59 -14.34
N THR A 705 17.28 24.42 -15.34
CA THR A 705 16.54 24.03 -16.54
C THR A 705 17.24 24.52 -17.80
N SER A 706 17.53 23.58 -18.69
CA SER A 706 18.02 23.85 -20.05
C SER A 706 16.86 23.70 -21.05
N GLY A 707 17.00 24.29 -22.24
CA GLY A 707 16.02 24.16 -23.32
C GLY A 707 16.52 23.36 -24.52
N VAL A 708 15.62 22.66 -25.20
CA VAL A 708 15.85 22.11 -26.55
C VAL A 708 14.84 22.75 -27.50
N GLY A 709 15.35 23.60 -28.39
CA GLY A 709 14.55 24.43 -29.29
C GLY A 709 14.31 23.79 -30.66
N VAL A 710 13.61 24.52 -31.52
CA VAL A 710 13.44 24.20 -32.94
C VAL A 710 13.90 25.43 -33.73
N ILE A 711 14.38 25.21 -34.95
CA ILE A 711 14.69 26.26 -35.91
C ILE A 711 14.15 25.87 -37.27
N ASP A 712 14.04 26.83 -38.17
CA ASP A 712 14.02 26.58 -39.60
C ASP A 712 15.43 26.88 -40.15
N PRO A 713 16.20 25.88 -40.63
CA PRO A 713 17.57 26.08 -41.09
C PRO A 713 17.73 27.11 -42.21
N GLU A 714 16.66 27.39 -42.97
CA GLU A 714 16.66 28.35 -44.08
C GLU A 714 16.36 29.77 -43.59
N SER A 715 15.33 29.95 -42.75
CA SER A 715 14.82 31.28 -42.39
C SER A 715 15.32 31.80 -41.03
N THR A 716 15.63 30.92 -40.07
CA THR A 716 16.12 31.35 -38.75
C THR A 716 17.53 31.95 -38.89
N THR A 717 17.70 33.17 -38.39
CA THR A 717 18.95 33.92 -38.45
C THR A 717 19.98 33.43 -37.43
N ASP A 718 21.25 33.76 -37.65
CA ASP A 718 22.30 33.40 -36.71
C ASP A 718 22.16 34.12 -35.37
N ASP A 719 21.67 35.37 -35.37
CA ASP A 719 21.43 36.16 -34.17
C ASP A 719 20.30 35.55 -33.32
N GLU A 720 19.22 35.08 -33.93
CA GLU A 720 18.14 34.38 -33.20
C GLU A 720 18.65 33.09 -32.53
N ILE A 721 19.55 32.36 -33.19
CA ILE A 721 20.17 31.16 -32.60
C ILE A 721 21.07 31.53 -31.41
N ARG A 722 21.82 32.64 -31.51
CA ARG A 722 22.63 33.16 -30.39
C ARG A 722 21.75 33.64 -29.23
N ASP A 723 20.62 34.26 -29.52
CA ASP A 723 19.62 34.64 -28.52
C ASP A 723 19.03 33.41 -27.82
N MET A 724 18.77 32.33 -28.55
CA MET A 724 18.39 31.04 -27.95
C MET A 724 19.47 30.52 -27.01
N GLN A 725 20.75 30.58 -27.41
CA GLN A 725 21.87 30.20 -26.56
C GLN A 725 21.91 31.02 -25.26
N ALA A 726 21.77 32.34 -25.34
CA ALA A 726 21.72 33.22 -24.17
C ALA A 726 20.49 32.97 -23.27
N ALA A 727 19.41 32.44 -23.85
CA ALA A 727 18.21 32.05 -23.12
C ALA A 727 18.32 30.69 -22.40
N GLY A 728 19.42 29.94 -22.58
CA GLY A 728 19.63 28.63 -21.94
C GLY A 728 19.24 27.43 -22.81
N ILE A 729 19.08 27.63 -24.13
CA ILE A 729 18.89 26.53 -25.07
C ILE A 729 20.26 25.87 -25.36
N CYS A 730 20.27 24.54 -25.31
CA CYS A 730 21.46 23.70 -25.41
C CYS A 730 21.37 22.62 -26.49
N GLY A 731 20.26 22.55 -27.22
CA GLY A 731 20.00 21.52 -28.21
C GLY A 731 18.91 21.92 -29.19
N LEU A 732 18.83 21.20 -30.31
CA LEU A 732 17.76 21.34 -31.29
C LEU A 732 16.99 20.03 -31.45
N ARG A 733 15.67 20.14 -31.50
CA ARG A 733 14.76 19.09 -31.93
C ARG A 733 14.48 19.27 -33.41
N VAL A 734 14.69 18.21 -34.20
CA VAL A 734 14.45 18.22 -35.64
C VAL A 734 12.96 18.07 -35.89
N ASN A 735 12.33 19.09 -36.50
CA ASN A 735 10.89 19.10 -36.74
C ASN A 735 10.51 18.36 -38.03
N LEU A 736 10.57 17.02 -38.00
CA LEU A 736 10.25 16.19 -39.16
C LEU A 736 8.81 16.35 -39.67
N TYR A 737 7.86 16.78 -38.82
CA TYR A 737 6.48 17.06 -39.22
C TYR A 737 6.40 18.24 -40.19
N ASN A 738 7.12 19.34 -39.91
CA ASN A 738 7.09 20.54 -40.75
C ASN A 738 7.59 20.28 -42.18
N TYR A 739 8.55 19.36 -42.32
CA TYR A 739 9.12 18.99 -43.60
C TYR A 739 8.46 17.76 -44.24
N ASN A 740 7.35 17.24 -43.70
CA ASN A 740 6.71 16.01 -44.16
C ASN A 740 7.67 14.79 -44.26
N ALA A 741 8.70 14.75 -43.41
CA ALA A 741 9.78 13.77 -43.45
C ALA A 741 9.47 12.49 -42.65
N MET A 742 8.32 12.41 -41.97
CA MET A 742 8.02 11.29 -41.06
C MET A 742 7.97 9.92 -41.75
N GLU A 743 7.64 9.90 -43.05
CA GLU A 743 7.50 8.67 -43.86
C GLU A 743 8.56 8.55 -44.98
N ASP A 744 9.54 9.45 -45.05
CA ASP A 744 10.58 9.47 -46.08
C ASP A 744 11.98 9.59 -45.46
N VAL A 745 12.76 8.51 -45.50
CA VAL A 745 14.10 8.45 -44.89
C VAL A 745 15.11 9.40 -45.54
N GLU A 746 15.02 9.64 -46.85
CA GLU A 746 15.94 10.54 -47.53
C GLU A 746 15.63 11.99 -47.17
N LEU A 747 14.34 12.32 -46.97
CA LEU A 747 13.95 13.61 -46.44
C LEU A 747 14.37 13.77 -44.97
N GLN A 748 14.30 12.72 -44.13
CA GLN A 748 14.85 12.77 -42.77
C GLN A 748 16.34 13.09 -42.77
N LYS A 749 17.13 12.41 -43.62
CA LYS A 749 18.57 12.68 -43.77
C LYS A 749 18.82 14.12 -44.24
N LYS A 750 18.07 14.59 -45.24
CA LYS A 750 18.17 15.97 -45.75
C LYS A 750 17.91 16.99 -44.65
N THR A 751 16.81 16.84 -43.91
CA THR A 751 16.46 17.77 -42.82
C THR A 751 17.48 17.72 -41.69
N LEU A 752 17.92 16.53 -41.27
CA LEU A 752 18.93 16.38 -40.22
C LEU A 752 20.28 17.00 -40.63
N ARG A 753 20.69 16.82 -41.90
CA ARG A 753 21.89 17.45 -42.45
C ARG A 753 21.82 18.98 -42.38
N ALA A 754 20.67 19.57 -42.73
CA ALA A 754 20.50 21.02 -42.67
C ALA A 754 20.63 21.57 -41.23
N TYR A 755 20.03 20.90 -40.23
CA TYR A 755 20.19 21.27 -38.81
C TYR A 755 21.65 21.12 -38.35
N LEU A 756 22.28 20.01 -38.73
CA LEU A 756 23.66 19.70 -38.40
C LEU A 756 24.65 20.72 -38.98
N GLU A 757 24.43 21.17 -40.22
CA GLU A 757 25.20 22.23 -40.85
C GLU A 757 25.10 23.55 -40.08
N ARG A 758 23.90 23.94 -39.62
CA ARG A 758 23.71 25.16 -38.80
C ARG A 758 24.49 25.10 -37.49
N VAL A 759 24.34 24.02 -36.73
CA VAL A 759 25.03 23.82 -35.44
C VAL A 759 26.55 23.75 -35.62
N THR A 760 27.01 23.09 -36.69
CA THR A 760 28.44 22.97 -37.01
C THR A 760 29.03 24.31 -37.43
N ARG A 761 28.38 25.04 -38.35
CA ARG A 761 28.82 26.36 -38.84
C ARG A 761 28.95 27.38 -37.70
N LEU A 762 28.01 27.36 -36.75
CA LEU A 762 28.04 28.26 -35.60
C LEU A 762 28.92 27.77 -34.44
N SER A 763 29.58 26.61 -34.61
CA SER A 763 30.43 25.96 -33.61
C SER A 763 29.72 25.73 -32.26
N LEU A 764 28.41 25.48 -32.29
CA LEU A 764 27.61 25.26 -31.08
C LEU A 764 27.77 23.80 -30.61
N PRO A 765 28.01 23.54 -29.32
CA PRO A 765 28.13 22.18 -28.77
C PRO A 765 26.80 21.43 -28.67
N TRP A 766 25.75 21.96 -29.30
CA TRP A 766 24.38 21.52 -29.12
C TRP A 766 24.12 20.10 -29.62
N SER A 767 23.29 19.37 -28.88
CA SER A 767 22.77 18.07 -29.30
C SER A 767 21.64 18.22 -30.33
N LEU A 768 21.51 17.26 -31.23
CA LEU A 768 20.35 17.12 -32.12
C LEU A 768 19.45 16.00 -31.62
N THR A 769 18.14 16.24 -31.55
CA THR A 769 17.14 15.25 -31.13
C THR A 769 16.19 14.95 -32.27
N MET A 770 15.97 13.66 -32.58
CA MET A 770 15.10 13.21 -33.66
C MET A 770 14.32 11.95 -33.24
N THR A 771 13.04 11.88 -33.66
CA THR A 771 12.19 10.70 -33.42
C THR A 771 11.45 10.34 -34.70
N THR A 772 11.67 9.13 -35.20
CA THR A 772 11.00 8.57 -36.38
C THR A 772 9.94 7.55 -35.96
N ILE A 773 8.80 7.51 -36.64
CA ILE A 773 7.75 6.49 -36.44
C ILE A 773 8.03 5.18 -37.19
N ARG A 774 8.96 5.21 -38.14
CA ARG A 774 9.40 4.08 -38.96
C ARG A 774 10.73 3.55 -38.41
N THR A 775 10.66 2.54 -37.54
CA THR A 775 11.85 1.98 -36.91
C THR A 775 12.75 1.24 -37.90
N ASP A 776 12.19 0.76 -39.02
CA ASP A 776 12.92 0.19 -40.15
C ASP A 776 13.86 1.18 -40.85
N PHE A 777 13.66 2.50 -40.69
CA PHE A 777 14.59 3.48 -41.26
C PHE A 777 15.96 3.49 -40.58
N TRP A 778 16.08 2.92 -39.38
CA TRP A 778 17.35 2.86 -38.67
C TRP A 778 18.42 2.03 -39.38
N ASP A 779 18.03 1.06 -40.22
CA ASP A 779 18.98 0.32 -41.06
C ASP A 779 19.73 1.26 -42.02
N THR A 780 19.04 2.26 -42.56
CA THR A 780 19.62 3.26 -43.47
C THR A 780 20.20 4.47 -42.71
N LEU A 781 19.60 4.85 -41.58
CA LEU A 781 20.10 5.97 -40.77
C LEU A 781 21.42 5.62 -40.07
N GLU A 782 21.70 4.34 -39.78
CA GLU A 782 22.96 3.94 -39.16
C GLU A 782 24.18 4.38 -39.96
N SER A 783 24.21 4.15 -41.28
CA SER A 783 25.31 4.60 -42.14
C SER A 783 25.42 6.13 -42.16
N PHE A 784 24.29 6.83 -42.30
CA PHE A 784 24.26 8.29 -42.26
C PHE A 784 24.80 8.86 -40.94
N VAL A 785 24.44 8.28 -39.79
CA VAL A 785 24.93 8.71 -38.48
C VAL A 785 26.45 8.54 -38.40
N ARG A 786 26.99 7.42 -38.88
CA ARG A 786 28.43 7.14 -38.85
C ARG A 786 29.23 8.03 -39.81
N GLU A 787 28.71 8.24 -41.01
CA GLU A 787 29.44 8.91 -42.10
C GLU A 787 29.30 10.43 -42.06
N GLU A 788 28.16 10.94 -41.57
CA GLU A 788 27.86 12.38 -41.60
C GLU A 788 27.72 13.00 -40.22
N VAL A 789 27.06 12.34 -39.27
CA VAL A 789 26.79 12.95 -37.94
C VAL A 789 28.01 12.85 -37.04
N ALA A 790 28.55 11.64 -36.86
CA ALA A 790 29.65 11.36 -35.95
C ALA A 790 30.92 12.19 -36.23
N PRO A 791 31.38 12.37 -37.50
CA PRO A 791 32.60 13.15 -37.78
C PRO A 791 32.49 14.63 -37.40
N ARG A 792 31.27 15.16 -37.28
CA ARG A 792 31.03 16.55 -36.87
C ARG A 792 30.98 16.73 -35.35
N GLY A 793 31.06 15.64 -34.58
CA GLY A 793 31.19 15.66 -33.12
C GLY A 793 29.98 16.23 -32.38
N ARG A 794 28.78 16.15 -32.97
CA ARG A 794 27.53 16.61 -32.34
C ARG A 794 26.74 15.42 -31.81
N PRO A 795 26.32 15.41 -30.52
CA PRO A 795 25.51 14.32 -29.99
C PRO A 795 24.17 14.20 -30.73
N LEU A 796 23.83 12.99 -31.14
CA LEU A 796 22.51 12.66 -31.66
C LEU A 796 21.70 11.92 -30.59
N ILE A 797 20.45 12.30 -30.42
CA ILE A 797 19.53 11.73 -29.44
C ILE A 797 18.27 11.26 -30.16
N THR A 798 17.78 10.07 -29.80
CA THR A 798 16.43 9.63 -30.17
C THR A 798 15.53 9.49 -28.95
N ASP A 799 14.31 10.04 -29.03
CA ASP A 799 13.38 10.00 -27.91
C ASP A 799 12.62 8.66 -27.86
N HIS A 800 11.99 8.40 -26.71
CA HIS A 800 10.97 7.36 -26.55
C HIS A 800 11.43 5.95 -26.98
N PHE A 801 12.61 5.53 -26.53
CA PHE A 801 13.23 4.23 -26.87
C PHE A 801 13.51 4.05 -28.37
N GLY A 802 13.58 5.14 -29.15
CA GLY A 802 13.63 5.07 -30.61
C GLY A 802 12.34 4.46 -31.21
N LEU A 803 11.25 4.44 -30.44
CA LEU A 803 9.97 3.78 -30.71
C LEU A 803 10.02 2.25 -30.92
N LEU A 804 11.12 1.60 -30.54
CA LEU A 804 11.20 0.13 -30.43
C LEU A 804 10.12 -0.37 -29.46
N LYS A 805 9.38 -1.40 -29.86
CA LYS A 805 8.19 -1.89 -29.15
C LYS A 805 8.56 -2.99 -28.15
N ALA A 806 7.85 -2.99 -27.03
CA ALA A 806 7.83 -4.08 -26.09
C ALA A 806 6.98 -5.26 -26.60
N PRO A 807 7.14 -6.48 -26.06
CA PRO A 807 6.36 -7.66 -26.45
C PRO A 807 4.85 -7.43 -26.51
N SER A 808 4.29 -6.64 -25.59
CA SER A 808 2.84 -6.33 -25.59
C SER A 808 2.37 -5.62 -26.86
N MET A 809 3.24 -4.80 -27.47
CA MET A 809 2.94 -4.01 -28.66
C MET A 809 3.51 -4.59 -29.95
N LEU A 810 4.33 -5.63 -29.87
CA LEU A 810 4.93 -6.24 -31.06
C LEU A 810 3.91 -7.08 -31.83
N PRO A 811 3.98 -7.08 -33.18
CA PRO A 811 3.30 -8.07 -34.00
C PRO A 811 3.68 -9.50 -33.60
N ALA A 812 2.75 -10.45 -33.77
CA ALA A 812 2.92 -11.84 -33.31
C ALA A 812 4.24 -12.49 -33.75
N GLN A 813 4.71 -12.20 -34.97
CA GLN A 813 5.95 -12.73 -35.54
C GLN A 813 7.23 -12.33 -34.76
N TYR A 814 7.20 -11.22 -34.02
CA TYR A 814 8.33 -10.73 -33.24
C TYR A 814 8.15 -10.92 -31.72
N ARG A 815 7.02 -11.48 -31.25
CA ARG A 815 6.80 -11.63 -29.80
C ARG A 815 7.67 -12.70 -29.16
N GLN A 816 7.99 -13.76 -29.90
CA GLN A 816 8.86 -14.84 -29.42
C GLN A 816 10.32 -14.37 -29.29
N ASP A 817 10.79 -13.57 -30.24
CA ASP A 817 12.09 -12.91 -30.18
C ASP A 817 11.94 -11.40 -30.52
N PRO A 818 11.73 -10.55 -29.51
CA PRO A 818 11.60 -9.10 -29.67
C PRO A 818 12.84 -8.42 -30.27
N THR A 819 14.00 -9.08 -30.27
CA THR A 819 15.25 -8.51 -30.81
C THR A 819 15.30 -8.49 -32.33
N GLN A 820 14.42 -9.27 -33.00
CA GLN A 820 14.29 -9.30 -34.46
C GLN A 820 13.45 -8.16 -35.03
N GLN A 821 12.89 -7.28 -34.19
CA GLN A 821 12.08 -6.17 -34.67
C GLN A 821 12.92 -5.17 -35.51
N PRO A 822 12.35 -4.57 -36.56
CA PRO A 822 13.06 -3.59 -37.38
C PRO A 822 13.60 -2.43 -36.55
N GLY A 823 14.86 -2.06 -36.80
CA GLY A 823 15.57 -0.99 -36.11
C GLY A 823 16.26 -1.37 -34.80
N PHE A 824 15.97 -2.54 -34.20
CA PHE A 824 16.58 -2.94 -32.92
C PHE A 824 18.10 -3.05 -33.02
N ALA A 825 18.61 -3.84 -33.98
CA ALA A 825 20.04 -4.07 -34.12
C ALA A 825 20.84 -2.80 -34.52
N PRO A 826 20.41 -1.97 -35.50
CA PRO A 826 21.09 -0.72 -35.83
C PRO A 826 21.17 0.27 -34.65
N ILE A 827 20.06 0.49 -33.92
CA ILE A 827 20.05 1.37 -32.73
C ILE A 827 21.06 0.85 -31.71
N LEU A 828 21.03 -0.45 -31.41
CA LEU A 828 21.90 -1.05 -30.41
C LEU A 828 23.39 -0.91 -30.78
N ARG A 829 23.75 -1.06 -32.06
CA ARG A 829 25.12 -0.84 -32.55
C ARG A 829 25.56 0.62 -32.39
N LEU A 830 24.71 1.58 -32.75
CA LEU A 830 25.03 3.00 -32.58
C LEU A 830 25.19 3.39 -31.11
N VAL A 831 24.35 2.85 -30.22
CA VAL A 831 24.46 3.02 -28.76
C VAL A 831 25.77 2.42 -28.25
N LYS A 832 26.06 1.17 -28.63
CA LYS A 832 27.31 0.48 -28.27
C LYS A 832 28.54 1.29 -28.66
N ASP A 833 28.54 1.83 -29.87
CA ASP A 833 29.67 2.61 -30.43
C ASP A 833 29.73 4.05 -29.90
N GLY A 834 28.77 4.46 -29.06
CA GLY A 834 28.75 5.80 -28.46
C GLY A 834 28.28 6.92 -29.39
N LEU A 835 27.58 6.59 -30.48
CA LEU A 835 27.18 7.51 -31.54
C LEU A 835 25.72 7.99 -31.42
N LEU A 836 24.90 7.33 -30.60
CA LEU A 836 23.50 7.65 -30.41
C LEU A 836 23.12 7.55 -28.93
N TYR A 837 22.49 8.61 -28.41
CA TYR A 837 21.81 8.58 -27.13
C TYR A 837 20.35 8.16 -27.29
N VAL A 838 19.84 7.39 -26.34
CA VAL A 838 18.42 6.98 -26.30
C VAL A 838 17.75 7.50 -25.02
N LYS A 839 16.61 8.18 -25.17
CA LYS A 839 15.78 8.55 -24.02
C LYS A 839 14.82 7.42 -23.65
N LEU A 840 14.90 6.94 -22.42
CA LEU A 840 13.89 6.07 -21.79
C LEU A 840 12.71 6.93 -21.33
N SER A 841 11.90 7.39 -22.27
CA SER A 841 10.77 8.29 -22.02
C SER A 841 9.47 7.78 -22.64
N ALA A 842 8.33 8.26 -22.14
CA ALA A 842 7.00 7.92 -22.66
C ALA A 842 6.76 6.41 -22.85
N PRO A 843 6.90 5.57 -21.81
CA PRO A 843 6.81 4.10 -21.95
C PRO A 843 5.47 3.63 -22.56
N TYR A 844 4.39 4.38 -22.37
CA TYR A 844 3.07 4.15 -22.99
C TYR A 844 3.03 4.27 -24.53
N ARG A 845 4.11 4.76 -25.17
CA ARG A 845 4.25 4.76 -26.65
C ARG A 845 4.77 3.44 -27.18
N VAL A 846 5.32 2.59 -26.31
CA VAL A 846 6.05 1.37 -26.68
C VAL A 846 5.64 0.13 -25.89
N SER A 847 4.82 0.27 -24.83
CA SER A 847 4.26 -0.83 -24.03
C SER A 847 2.79 -0.59 -23.65
N GLU A 848 2.05 -1.67 -23.39
CA GLU A 848 0.68 -1.65 -22.86
C GLU A 848 0.59 -1.99 -21.35
N GLN A 849 1.69 -2.38 -20.69
CA GLN A 849 1.69 -2.88 -19.31
C GLN A 849 1.77 -1.77 -18.24
N SER A 850 0.91 -0.76 -18.32
CA SER A 850 0.79 0.26 -17.27
C SER A 850 0.42 -0.35 -15.91
N PRO A 851 0.89 0.18 -14.76
CA PRO A 851 1.75 1.36 -14.60
C PRO A 851 3.26 1.07 -14.53
N ARG A 852 3.66 -0.20 -14.42
CA ARG A 852 5.07 -0.59 -14.22
C ARG A 852 5.85 -0.83 -15.52
N TYR A 853 5.16 -1.10 -16.61
CA TYR A 853 5.73 -1.38 -17.94
C TYR A 853 6.80 -2.49 -17.91
N SER A 854 6.53 -3.57 -17.18
CA SER A 854 7.49 -4.66 -16.89
C SER A 854 8.10 -5.31 -18.13
N ASP A 855 7.34 -5.36 -19.23
CA ASP A 855 7.80 -5.90 -20.51
C ASP A 855 8.82 -4.99 -21.23
N LEU A 856 9.12 -3.79 -20.73
CA LEU A 856 10.25 -2.97 -21.22
C LEU A 856 11.60 -3.37 -20.64
N LYS A 857 11.65 -4.25 -19.62
CA LYS A 857 12.90 -4.65 -18.97
C LYS A 857 13.95 -5.15 -19.97
N PHE A 858 13.56 -5.96 -20.97
CA PHE A 858 14.50 -6.47 -21.97
C PHE A 858 15.14 -5.33 -22.79
N LEU A 859 14.34 -4.32 -23.16
CA LEU A 859 14.79 -3.21 -23.99
C LEU A 859 15.67 -2.25 -23.21
N VAL A 860 15.28 -1.95 -21.96
CA VAL A 860 16.10 -1.17 -21.03
C VAL A 860 17.45 -1.86 -20.83
N ARG A 861 17.46 -3.17 -20.54
CA ARG A 861 18.71 -3.90 -20.38
C ARG A 861 19.55 -3.93 -21.65
N ALA A 862 18.96 -4.24 -22.81
CA ALA A 862 19.70 -4.22 -24.08
C ALA A 862 20.43 -2.88 -24.30
N LEU A 863 19.74 -1.75 -24.13
CA LEU A 863 20.33 -0.42 -24.32
C LEU A 863 21.42 -0.09 -23.30
N VAL A 864 21.18 -0.38 -22.01
CA VAL A 864 22.13 -0.09 -20.93
C VAL A 864 23.34 -1.02 -21.00
N ASP A 865 23.15 -2.30 -21.28
CA ASP A 865 24.23 -3.28 -21.47
C ASP A 865 25.09 -2.95 -22.70
N ALA A 866 24.49 -2.40 -23.76
CA ALA A 866 25.22 -1.94 -24.92
C ALA A 866 26.14 -0.76 -24.60
N ASN A 867 25.61 0.28 -23.93
CA ASN A 867 26.41 1.38 -23.42
C ASN A 867 25.64 2.22 -22.37
N PRO A 868 25.93 2.08 -21.06
CA PRO A 868 25.19 2.79 -20.02
C PRO A 868 25.44 4.31 -20.07
N ARG A 869 26.49 4.77 -20.76
CA ARG A 869 26.79 6.20 -20.93
C ARG A 869 25.94 6.88 -22.00
N GLN A 870 25.15 6.14 -22.76
CA GLN A 870 24.37 6.63 -23.90
C GLN A 870 22.85 6.58 -23.64
N VAL A 871 22.45 6.39 -22.39
CA VAL A 871 21.04 6.27 -22.02
C VAL A 871 20.70 7.37 -21.02
N ILE A 872 19.57 8.04 -21.24
CA ILE A 872 19.04 9.12 -20.38
C ILE A 872 17.53 8.92 -20.15
N TRP A 873 16.98 9.53 -19.10
CA TRP A 873 15.55 9.42 -18.78
C TRP A 873 14.80 10.74 -18.96
N GLY A 874 13.52 10.67 -19.34
CA GLY A 874 12.61 11.81 -19.34
C GLY A 874 11.16 11.39 -19.16
N SER A 875 10.35 12.23 -18.53
CA SER A 875 8.96 11.91 -18.19
C SER A 875 8.02 11.92 -19.41
N ASP A 876 8.33 12.75 -20.41
CA ASP A 876 7.40 13.20 -21.44
C ASP A 876 6.16 13.91 -20.86
N TRP A 877 6.24 14.44 -19.63
CA TRP A 877 5.19 15.24 -19.00
C TRP A 877 4.81 16.39 -19.93
N PRO A 878 3.52 16.71 -20.13
CA PRO A 878 2.33 16.21 -19.43
C PRO A 878 1.73 14.92 -20.04
N HIS A 879 2.53 14.07 -20.68
CA HIS A 879 2.16 12.78 -21.26
C HIS A 879 1.20 12.88 -22.45
N THR A 880 1.72 13.46 -23.54
CA THR A 880 0.94 13.57 -24.78
C THR A 880 0.64 12.18 -25.38
N PRO A 881 -0.51 12.00 -26.07
CA PRO A 881 -0.93 10.71 -26.61
C PRO A 881 0.02 10.17 -27.68
N ARG A 882 -0.13 8.88 -28.02
CA ARG A 882 0.75 8.12 -28.93
C ARG A 882 1.08 8.88 -30.23
N MET A 883 2.31 8.72 -30.71
CA MET A 883 2.78 9.39 -31.93
C MET A 883 2.06 8.78 -33.13
N LYS A 884 1.42 9.62 -33.93
CA LYS A 884 0.87 9.29 -35.24
C LYS A 884 0.94 10.52 -36.14
N VAL A 885 0.90 10.32 -37.45
CA VAL A 885 0.61 11.39 -38.40
C VAL A 885 -0.89 11.66 -38.31
N ARG A 886 -1.27 12.94 -38.16
CA ARG A 886 -2.66 13.39 -38.04
C ARG A 886 -3.03 14.20 -39.26
N SER A 887 -4.29 14.14 -39.68
CA SER A 887 -4.81 15.12 -40.64
C SER A 887 -4.84 16.50 -40.00
N HIS A 888 -4.90 17.55 -40.82
CA HIS A 888 -5.03 18.92 -40.30
C HIS A 888 -6.25 19.06 -39.37
N GLU A 889 -7.41 18.55 -39.79
CA GLU A 889 -8.64 18.59 -38.97
C GLU A 889 -8.49 17.84 -37.63
N GLU A 890 -7.83 16.69 -37.61
CA GLU A 890 -7.55 15.95 -36.39
C GLU A 890 -6.59 16.72 -35.47
N ALA A 891 -5.55 17.34 -36.04
CA ALA A 891 -4.56 18.10 -35.28
C ALA A 891 -5.14 19.35 -34.63
N MET A 892 -6.17 19.96 -35.24
CA MET A 892 -6.87 21.15 -34.72
C MET A 892 -7.80 20.84 -33.54
N LYS A 893 -8.20 19.57 -33.33
CA LYS A 893 -9.01 19.16 -32.19
C LYS A 893 -8.15 18.98 -30.94
N GLU A 894 -8.62 19.52 -29.82
CA GLU A 894 -7.97 19.34 -28.54
C GLU A 894 -7.88 17.84 -28.20
N THR A 895 -6.69 17.38 -27.81
CA THR A 895 -6.45 15.99 -27.45
C THR A 895 -5.95 15.91 -26.01
N PRO A 896 -6.64 15.18 -25.12
CA PRO A 896 -6.29 15.13 -23.70
C PRO A 896 -4.95 14.43 -23.46
N PHE A 897 -4.35 14.75 -22.31
CA PHE A 897 -3.18 14.05 -21.78
C PHE A 897 -3.52 12.67 -21.25
N LEU A 898 -2.54 11.77 -21.23
CA LEU A 898 -2.66 10.46 -20.62
C LEU A 898 -2.35 10.54 -19.12
N GLU A 899 -3.05 9.75 -18.32
CA GLU A 899 -2.69 9.55 -16.92
C GLU A 899 -1.61 8.47 -16.83
N VAL A 900 -0.44 8.85 -16.32
CA VAL A 900 0.73 7.99 -16.19
C VAL A 900 1.24 8.06 -14.75
N ASP A 901 1.55 6.90 -14.18
CA ASP A 901 2.18 6.82 -12.87
C ASP A 901 3.71 6.78 -13.03
N ASP A 902 4.33 7.96 -13.15
CA ASP A 902 5.78 8.09 -13.27
C ASP A 902 6.55 7.51 -12.08
N GLU A 903 5.94 7.49 -10.89
CA GLU A 903 6.59 6.95 -9.69
C GLU A 903 6.73 5.42 -9.82
N ALA A 904 5.67 4.72 -10.23
CA ALA A 904 5.73 3.28 -10.52
C ALA A 904 6.70 2.94 -11.67
N TRP A 905 6.75 3.78 -12.71
CA TRP A 905 7.69 3.62 -13.81
C TRP A 905 9.15 3.78 -13.37
N LEU A 906 9.45 4.84 -12.62
CA LEU A 906 10.79 5.10 -12.08
C LEU A 906 11.27 4.00 -11.14
N TRP A 907 10.39 3.46 -10.30
CA TRP A 907 10.71 2.32 -9.44
C TRP A 907 11.04 1.07 -10.24
N SER A 908 10.31 0.81 -11.33
CA SER A 908 10.60 -0.32 -12.21
C SER A 908 11.98 -0.18 -12.87
N LEU A 909 12.33 1.01 -13.36
CA LEU A 909 13.68 1.29 -13.85
C LEU A 909 14.75 1.12 -12.76
N ARG A 910 14.48 1.61 -11.55
CA ARG A 910 15.41 1.52 -10.41
C ARG A 910 15.71 0.08 -10.02
N GLU A 911 14.72 -0.81 -10.11
CA GLU A 911 14.86 -2.25 -9.85
C GLU A 911 15.70 -2.98 -10.90
N TRP A 912 15.78 -2.47 -12.14
CA TRP A 912 16.49 -3.13 -13.26
C TRP A 912 17.92 -2.65 -13.43
N LEU A 913 18.30 -1.58 -12.73
CA LEU A 913 19.59 -0.90 -12.88
C LEU A 913 20.36 -0.95 -11.57
N SER A 914 21.67 -1.21 -11.68
CA SER A 914 22.59 -1.03 -10.56
C SER A 914 22.63 0.45 -10.13
N ASP A 915 23.12 0.71 -8.91
CA ASP A 915 23.23 2.07 -8.38
C ASP A 915 24.08 2.98 -9.27
N GLN A 916 25.14 2.43 -9.87
CA GLN A 916 26.00 3.14 -10.80
C GLN A 916 25.28 3.47 -12.12
N GLU A 917 24.58 2.50 -12.71
CA GLU A 917 23.81 2.71 -13.94
C GLU A 917 22.68 3.70 -13.73
N TRP A 918 21.99 3.62 -12.59
CA TRP A 918 20.95 4.57 -12.18
C TRP A 918 21.50 5.99 -12.08
N HIS A 919 22.66 6.16 -11.42
CA HIS A 919 23.31 7.47 -11.32
C HIS A 919 23.75 8.00 -12.68
N MET A 920 24.26 7.15 -13.58
CA MET A 920 24.58 7.53 -14.95
C MET A 920 23.35 7.99 -15.72
N LEU A 921 22.25 7.23 -15.65
CA LEU A 921 20.98 7.51 -16.32
C LEU A 921 20.37 8.84 -15.86
N MET A 922 20.33 9.05 -14.54
CA MET A 922 19.58 10.14 -13.92
C MET A 922 20.40 11.42 -13.68
N VAL A 923 21.74 11.34 -13.67
CA VAL A 923 22.61 12.45 -13.27
C VAL A 923 23.75 12.68 -14.25
N ASP A 924 24.68 11.73 -14.41
CA ASP A 924 25.94 12.00 -15.13
C ASP A 924 25.72 12.21 -16.63
N ASN A 925 24.94 11.35 -17.28
CA ASN A 925 24.71 11.43 -18.73
C ASN A 925 23.92 12.71 -19.09
N PRO A 926 22.79 13.04 -18.42
CA PRO A 926 22.09 14.30 -18.64
C PRO A 926 22.98 15.53 -18.40
N LYS A 927 23.75 15.55 -17.31
CA LYS A 927 24.64 16.66 -16.98
C LYS A 927 25.73 16.85 -18.03
N ARG A 928 26.32 15.76 -18.54
CA ARG A 928 27.32 15.83 -19.63
C ARG A 928 26.74 16.38 -20.93
N LEU A 929 25.46 16.10 -21.21
CA LEU A 929 24.80 16.51 -22.45
C LEU A 929 24.25 17.94 -22.41
N PHE A 930 23.67 18.35 -21.28
CA PHE A 930 22.83 19.55 -21.21
C PHE A 930 23.23 20.55 -20.11
N GLY A 931 24.15 20.17 -19.22
CA GLY A 931 24.52 20.94 -18.02
C GLY A 931 25.88 21.61 -18.07
#